data_AF-T5AEG4-F1
#
_entry.id   AF-T5AEG4-F1
#
_cell.length_a   1.000
_cell.length_b   1.000
_cell.length_c   1.000
_cell.angle_alpha   90.00
_cell.angle_beta   90.00
_cell.angle_gamma   90.00
#
_symmetry.space_group_name_H-M   'P 1'
#
loop_
_entity.id
_entity.type
_entity.pdbx_description
1 polymer ?
#
loop_
_entity_poly.entity_id
_entity_poly.type
_entity_poly.pdbx_seq_one_letter_code
_entity_poly.pdbx_strand_id
1 'polypeptide(L)'
;MSDYEPSPPAADKLRFLKSPVVHQDDDDDAEARTLQSKADDSSKNARGHRAGGLLPDFVRRAEPTLLEVFFDLFFAANYNVFSDNQEVTSHARFKAYFGYFFLLWITWLLVTLFDVRYVTDSIFARLTRAIHLGVLVGFTIVAPKFNPSDQHADTMQAMSLILMFSRACLAAEYGATLWHVRQFNEARFPIYLQTAVHLVSGIIYFGISSAFKQGERSEIYIAWYLVSGAEAILTILLSNFYTVLSFTKTHLIKRLTLLTAIIIGDGVIQVAREVVTIVKNPDSWDRVTIGLVTSATATIYFIFLIYFDWLRSSFYLPPLRQQLWMIIHLPFHLSLILFTQGFTQFLIWSKIVDVINSVSVGLGRGNVEWLYTATSAQVQERMNLSAQLFFRDFPPKISSTWMTVDDALANITRIPDAFWPDLANYYKTNDARALRGTDFKDTEIFSNVLQATMSSMANALFATFGMDFESEVTNKNPRVDEEIRGGGFQGMVQDTTWDRYKLVFAYTYVAAGCTLLFMIILAIVARTTRFKTWPIVRLTIIFLLALGTSLTAVLFFKPAQAFNFLLTLWVLPAITFVWAIVLVVTHINGNRHEPLSNRRGRPYSTPSCPSTPNGVWDDSGPGEKEKTGIGGHETRQVD
;
A
#
# COMPACT_ATOMS: atom_id res chain seq x y z
N MET A 1 43.43 -36.39 -21.08
CA MET A 1 43.22 -35.40 -20.02
C MET A 1 41.75 -35.06 -20.09
N SER A 2 40.91 -35.76 -19.33
CA SER A 2 39.46 -35.59 -19.34
C SER A 2 39.07 -34.58 -18.27
N ASP A 3 38.42 -33.51 -18.70
CA ASP A 3 37.89 -32.45 -17.85
C ASP A 3 36.91 -33.04 -16.82
N TYR A 4 37.25 -32.86 -15.54
CA TYR A 4 36.38 -33.21 -14.42
C TYR A 4 35.52 -31.98 -14.13
N GLU A 5 34.37 -31.87 -14.82
CA GLU A 5 33.31 -30.97 -14.38
C GLU A 5 32.74 -31.53 -13.06
N PRO A 6 32.77 -30.77 -11.95
CA PRO A 6 32.13 -31.22 -10.72
C PRO A 6 30.62 -31.29 -10.96
N SER A 7 30.07 -32.49 -10.82
CA SER A 7 28.64 -32.74 -10.81
C SER A 7 27.94 -31.75 -9.87
N PRO A 8 26.80 -31.15 -10.25
CA PRO A 8 26.05 -30.30 -9.34
C PRO A 8 25.67 -31.13 -8.09
N PRO A 9 25.76 -30.54 -6.88
CA PRO A 9 25.43 -31.26 -5.65
C PRO A 9 24.01 -31.82 -5.77
N ALA A 10 23.86 -33.12 -5.48
CA ALA A 10 22.58 -33.79 -5.53
C ALA A 10 21.57 -33.06 -4.63
N ALA A 11 20.38 -32.77 -5.17
CA ALA A 11 19.33 -32.12 -4.39
C ALA A 11 18.99 -32.98 -3.16
N ASP A 12 19.30 -32.43 -1.98
CA ASP A 12 19.17 -33.09 -0.69
C ASP A 12 17.71 -33.55 -0.48
N LYS A 13 17.48 -34.85 -0.26
CA LYS A 13 16.12 -35.40 -0.14
C LYS A 13 15.40 -34.81 1.07
N LEU A 14 14.16 -34.35 0.88
CA LEU A 14 13.36 -33.74 1.96
C LEU A 14 13.14 -34.73 3.10
N ARG A 15 13.60 -34.35 4.31
CA ARG A 15 13.34 -35.10 5.54
C ARG A 15 11.96 -34.73 6.10
N PHE A 16 11.32 -35.66 6.82
CA PHE A 16 10.02 -35.43 7.43
C PHE A 16 10.06 -34.28 8.46
N LEU A 17 11.05 -34.33 9.37
CA LEU A 17 11.39 -33.27 10.31
C LEU A 17 12.91 -33.00 10.18
N LYS A 18 13.30 -31.75 9.91
CA LYS A 18 14.71 -31.33 9.85
C LYS A 18 15.01 -30.46 11.07
N SER A 19 16.06 -30.81 11.81
CA SER A 19 16.47 -30.08 13.01
C SER A 19 16.82 -28.62 12.67
N PRO A 20 16.32 -27.63 13.43
CA PRO A 20 16.72 -26.23 13.30
C PRO A 20 18.09 -25.94 13.90
N VAL A 21 18.68 -26.88 14.64
CA VAL A 21 19.99 -26.75 15.30
C VAL A 21 21.10 -27.19 14.35
N VAL A 22 22.18 -26.42 14.28
CA VAL A 22 23.39 -26.75 13.51
C VAL A 22 24.10 -27.93 14.18
N HIS A 23 24.35 -29.01 13.43
CA HIS A 23 25.15 -30.15 13.89
C HIS A 23 26.55 -30.07 13.27
N GLN A 24 27.57 -30.37 14.08
CA GLN A 24 28.99 -30.19 13.73
C GLN A 24 29.49 -31.15 12.63
N ASP A 25 28.69 -32.16 12.27
CA ASP A 25 29.01 -33.14 11.22
C ASP A 25 28.60 -32.68 9.80
N ASP A 26 27.95 -31.52 9.63
CA ASP A 26 27.58 -30.95 8.32
C ASP A 26 28.69 -30.05 7.71
N ASP A 27 29.92 -30.11 8.24
CA ASP A 27 31.02 -29.15 7.96
C ASP A 27 31.69 -29.31 6.57
N ASP A 28 31.48 -30.41 5.85
CA ASP A 28 32.16 -30.62 4.55
C ASP A 28 31.54 -29.83 3.38
N ASP A 29 30.27 -29.42 3.45
CA ASP A 29 29.58 -28.68 2.37
C ASP A 29 29.52 -27.16 2.59
N ALA A 30 29.78 -26.68 3.82
CA ALA A 30 29.67 -25.27 4.19
C ALA A 30 31.00 -24.49 4.05
N GLU A 31 32.13 -25.18 3.93
CA GLU A 31 33.46 -24.55 3.93
C GLU A 31 33.69 -23.66 2.69
N ALA A 32 33.09 -24.00 1.55
CA ALA A 32 33.21 -23.21 0.32
C ALA A 32 32.48 -21.85 0.34
N ARG A 33 31.48 -21.66 1.21
CA ARG A 33 30.72 -20.38 1.31
C ARG A 33 31.15 -19.51 2.50
N THR A 34 31.87 -20.07 3.46
CA THR A 34 32.19 -19.41 4.73
C THR A 34 33.57 -18.70 4.71
N LEU A 35 34.45 -19.08 3.79
CA LEU A 35 35.80 -18.50 3.69
C LEU A 35 35.83 -17.01 3.31
N GLN A 36 34.77 -16.48 2.68
CA GLN A 36 34.70 -15.05 2.35
C GLN A 36 34.23 -14.16 3.52
N SER A 37 33.67 -14.76 4.58
CA SER A 37 33.21 -14.08 5.80
C SER A 37 34.24 -14.15 6.95
N LYS A 38 35.05 -15.22 6.99
CA LYS A 38 36.04 -15.46 8.07
C LYS A 38 37.22 -14.48 8.09
N ALA A 39 37.49 -13.73 7.01
CA ALA A 39 38.63 -12.82 6.95
C ALA A 39 38.48 -11.57 7.86
N ASP A 40 37.25 -11.09 8.08
CA ASP A 40 37.00 -9.83 8.84
C ASP A 40 36.76 -10.04 10.35
N ASP A 41 36.40 -11.26 10.78
CA ASP A 41 35.99 -11.54 12.16
C ASP A 41 37.13 -12.07 13.07
N SER A 42 38.32 -12.30 12.50
CA SER A 42 39.45 -12.94 13.19
C SER A 42 40.13 -12.07 14.26
N SER A 43 39.96 -10.74 14.24
CA SER A 43 40.72 -9.84 15.13
C SER A 43 40.02 -9.45 16.45
N LYS A 44 38.72 -9.77 16.63
CA LYS A 44 37.97 -9.36 17.85
C LYS A 44 37.36 -10.50 18.67
N ASN A 45 37.22 -11.71 18.12
CA ASN A 45 36.58 -12.84 18.82
C ASN A 45 37.55 -13.75 19.62
N ALA A 46 38.85 -13.48 19.61
CA ALA A 46 39.86 -14.31 20.28
C ALA A 46 39.79 -14.33 21.82
N ARG A 47 38.87 -13.60 22.47
CA ARG A 47 38.68 -13.61 23.93
C ARG A 47 37.36 -14.23 24.42
N GLY A 48 36.49 -14.71 23.53
CA GLY A 48 35.19 -15.29 23.90
C GLY A 48 35.08 -16.82 23.84
N HIS A 49 36.06 -17.52 23.26
CA HIS A 49 35.99 -18.96 22.97
C HIS A 49 36.30 -19.90 24.17
N ARG A 50 35.75 -19.63 25.35
CA ARG A 50 35.89 -20.53 26.52
C ARG A 50 34.59 -20.86 27.26
N ALA A 51 33.42 -20.69 26.66
CA ALA A 51 32.15 -21.15 27.20
C ALA A 51 31.44 -22.09 26.20
N GLY A 52 31.73 -23.38 26.27
CA GLY A 52 31.06 -24.41 25.46
C GLY A 52 29.66 -24.76 26.00
N GLY A 53 28.74 -25.08 25.08
CA GLY A 53 27.70 -26.11 25.26
C GLY A 53 26.32 -25.76 25.81
N LEU A 54 26.05 -24.53 26.28
CA LEU A 54 24.79 -24.24 27.01
C LEU A 54 23.60 -23.80 26.13
N LEU A 55 23.83 -23.30 24.91
CA LEU A 55 22.79 -22.76 24.02
C LEU A 55 22.87 -23.38 22.63
N PRO A 56 21.73 -23.72 21.98
CA PRO A 56 21.72 -24.21 20.62
C PRO A 56 22.03 -23.09 19.62
N ASP A 57 22.89 -23.36 18.64
CA ASP A 57 23.02 -22.53 17.45
C ASP A 57 22.03 -22.97 16.38
N PHE A 58 21.18 -22.04 15.93
CA PHE A 58 20.18 -22.30 14.89
C PHE A 58 20.74 -22.00 13.49
N VAL A 59 20.24 -22.70 12.48
CA VAL A 59 20.55 -22.44 11.06
C VAL A 59 20.13 -21.01 10.71
N ARG A 60 21.10 -20.15 10.36
CA ARG A 60 20.84 -18.74 10.02
C ARG A 60 20.75 -18.57 8.52
N ARG A 61 19.74 -17.84 8.07
CA ARG A 61 19.62 -17.39 6.68
C ARG A 61 19.81 -15.89 6.60
N ALA A 62 20.64 -15.47 5.65
CA ALA A 62 20.85 -14.05 5.36
C ALA A 62 19.73 -13.48 4.48
N GLU A 63 18.96 -14.32 3.78
CA GLU A 63 17.96 -13.94 2.78
C GLU A 63 16.64 -14.67 3.00
N PRO A 64 15.50 -14.01 2.70
CA PRO A 64 14.20 -14.66 2.71
C PRO A 64 14.14 -15.83 1.73
N THR A 65 13.48 -16.91 2.12
CA THR A 65 13.23 -18.03 1.21
C THR A 65 12.07 -17.73 0.25
N LEU A 66 12.01 -18.39 -0.91
CA LEU A 66 10.91 -18.20 -1.86
C LEU A 66 9.54 -18.49 -1.22
N LEU A 67 9.47 -19.47 -0.31
CA LEU A 67 8.26 -19.81 0.42
C LEU A 67 7.81 -18.65 1.32
N GLU A 68 8.74 -18.00 2.03
CA GLU A 68 8.42 -16.84 2.87
C GLU A 68 7.90 -15.67 2.03
N VAL A 69 8.51 -15.42 0.86
CA VAL A 69 8.01 -14.41 -0.09
C VAL A 69 6.63 -14.77 -0.62
N PHE A 70 6.39 -16.05 -0.91
CA PHE A 70 5.09 -16.53 -1.36
C PHE A 70 4.00 -16.35 -0.30
N PHE A 71 4.32 -16.55 0.98
CA PHE A 71 3.42 -16.23 2.09
C PHE A 71 3.12 -14.72 2.18
N ASP A 72 4.13 -13.88 1.99
CA ASP A 72 3.96 -12.41 1.97
C ASP A 72 3.05 -11.96 0.81
N LEU A 73 3.07 -12.65 -0.34
CA LEU A 73 2.15 -12.41 -1.46
C LEU A 73 0.70 -12.76 -1.10
N PHE A 74 0.45 -13.85 -0.36
CA PHE A 74 -0.89 -14.20 0.10
C PHE A 74 -1.45 -13.20 1.11
N PHE A 75 -0.58 -12.66 1.98
CA PHE A 75 -0.95 -11.53 2.83
C PHE A 75 -1.40 -10.35 1.97
N ALA A 76 -0.65 -10.07 0.89
CA ALA A 76 -0.96 -8.95 0.02
C ALA A 76 -2.29 -9.11 -0.73
N ALA A 77 -2.54 -10.30 -1.28
CA ALA A 77 -3.80 -10.64 -1.93
C ALA A 77 -4.99 -10.48 -0.97
N ASN A 78 -4.83 -10.86 0.31
CA ASN A 78 -5.88 -10.76 1.31
C ASN A 78 -6.33 -9.33 1.57
N TYR A 79 -5.38 -8.43 1.84
CA TYR A 79 -5.76 -7.04 2.07
C TYR A 79 -6.28 -6.39 0.79
N ASN A 80 -5.79 -6.76 -0.39
CA ASN A 80 -6.30 -6.24 -1.67
C ASN A 80 -7.77 -6.62 -1.86
N VAL A 81 -8.13 -7.90 -1.68
CA VAL A 81 -9.54 -8.34 -1.73
C VAL A 81 -10.39 -7.63 -0.67
N PHE A 82 -9.86 -7.44 0.54
CA PHE A 82 -10.57 -6.67 1.55
C PHE A 82 -10.78 -5.21 1.13
N SER A 83 -9.74 -4.56 0.60
CA SER A 83 -9.77 -3.18 0.13
C SER A 83 -10.80 -2.96 -0.99
N ASP A 84 -10.90 -3.91 -1.92
CA ASP A 84 -11.88 -3.88 -3.01
C ASP A 84 -13.33 -4.06 -2.51
N ASN A 85 -13.55 -4.86 -1.45
CA ASN A 85 -14.90 -5.13 -0.92
C ASN A 85 -15.36 -4.14 0.15
N GLN A 86 -14.42 -3.47 0.83
CA GLN A 86 -14.68 -2.62 2.00
C GLN A 86 -14.08 -1.23 1.81
N GLU A 87 -14.53 -0.54 0.77
CA GLU A 87 -14.11 0.84 0.52
C GLU A 87 -14.41 1.74 1.73
N VAL A 88 -13.47 2.64 2.04
CA VAL A 88 -13.54 3.57 3.17
C VAL A 88 -14.54 4.69 2.86
N THR A 89 -15.82 4.36 3.00
CA THR A 89 -16.96 5.22 2.62
C THR A 89 -17.72 5.76 3.82
N SER A 90 -17.45 5.24 5.02
CA SER A 90 -18.04 5.71 6.27
C SER A 90 -17.09 5.49 7.44
N HIS A 91 -17.36 6.14 8.57
CA HIS A 91 -16.58 5.95 9.79
C HIS A 91 -16.60 4.50 10.30
N ALA A 92 -17.75 3.81 10.16
CA ALA A 92 -17.86 2.39 10.52
C ALA A 92 -16.99 1.50 9.63
N ARG A 93 -17.02 1.74 8.30
CA ARG A 93 -16.16 1.03 7.34
C ARG A 93 -14.67 1.33 7.58
N PHE A 94 -14.31 2.57 7.91
CA PHE A 94 -12.95 2.93 8.31
C PHE A 94 -12.48 2.15 9.54
N LYS A 95 -13.32 2.02 10.56
CA LYS A 95 -13.02 1.22 11.76
C LYS A 95 -12.86 -0.27 11.43
N ALA A 96 -13.72 -0.80 10.55
CA ALA A 96 -13.60 -2.17 10.05
C ALA A 96 -12.28 -2.37 9.30
N TYR A 97 -11.88 -1.39 8.47
CA TYR A 97 -10.63 -1.42 7.72
C TYR A 97 -9.41 -1.49 8.62
N PHE A 98 -9.33 -0.58 9.60
CA PHE A 98 -8.26 -0.57 10.58
C PHE A 98 -8.18 -1.91 11.34
N GLY A 99 -9.31 -2.40 11.83
CA GLY A 99 -9.40 -3.63 12.61
C GLY A 99 -8.98 -4.87 11.82
N TYR A 100 -9.47 -5.01 10.59
CA TYR A 100 -9.12 -6.13 9.71
C TYR A 100 -7.63 -6.14 9.40
N PHE A 101 -7.08 -5.00 8.96
CA PHE A 101 -5.66 -4.88 8.64
C PHE A 101 -4.79 -5.17 9.86
N PHE A 102 -5.16 -4.68 11.04
CA PHE A 102 -4.44 -4.96 12.28
C PHE A 102 -4.37 -6.47 12.59
N LEU A 103 -5.50 -7.18 12.52
CA LEU A 103 -5.54 -8.62 12.78
C LEU A 103 -4.74 -9.42 11.75
N LEU A 104 -4.85 -9.04 10.47
CA LEU A 104 -4.11 -9.66 9.38
C LEU A 104 -2.60 -9.44 9.55
N TRP A 105 -2.18 -8.20 9.84
CA TRP A 105 -0.77 -7.83 10.00
C TRP A 105 -0.12 -8.48 11.22
N ILE A 106 -0.81 -8.51 12.36
CA ILE A 106 -0.27 -9.20 13.56
C ILE A 106 -0.18 -10.71 13.34
N THR A 107 -1.15 -11.30 12.65
CA THR A 107 -1.10 -12.72 12.29
C THR A 107 0.09 -13.03 11.38
N TRP A 108 0.29 -12.21 10.33
CA TRP A 108 1.47 -12.30 9.48
C TRP A 108 2.78 -12.10 10.26
N LEU A 109 2.82 -11.12 11.17
CA LEU A 109 4.02 -10.83 11.96
C LEU A 109 4.42 -12.04 12.80
N LEU A 110 3.50 -12.61 13.59
CA LEU A 110 3.82 -13.72 14.49
C LEU A 110 4.33 -14.95 13.74
N VAL A 111 3.70 -15.25 12.60
CA VAL A 111 4.15 -16.31 11.69
C VAL A 111 5.55 -16.02 11.13
N THR A 112 5.81 -14.76 10.78
CA THR A 112 7.12 -14.28 10.30
C THR A 112 8.20 -14.35 11.36
N LEU A 113 7.89 -14.03 12.62
CA LEU A 113 8.84 -14.10 13.74
C LEU A 113 9.29 -15.54 14.00
N PHE A 114 8.39 -16.52 13.85
CA PHE A 114 8.76 -17.93 13.89
C PHE A 114 9.67 -18.30 12.71
N ASP A 115 9.24 -17.97 11.48
CA ASP A 115 9.96 -18.35 10.26
C ASP A 115 11.40 -17.91 10.27
N VAL A 116 11.59 -16.62 10.54
CA VAL A 116 12.87 -15.96 10.46
C VAL A 116 13.91 -16.57 11.42
N ARG A 117 13.45 -17.30 12.44
CA ARG A 117 14.31 -17.89 13.47
C ARG A 117 14.45 -19.41 13.38
N TYR A 118 13.37 -20.13 13.06
CA TYR A 118 13.32 -21.58 13.26
C TYR A 118 13.00 -22.39 11.99
N VAL A 119 12.61 -21.76 10.89
CA VAL A 119 12.12 -22.54 9.73
C VAL A 119 13.23 -23.31 9.03
N THR A 120 13.10 -24.62 8.97
CA THR A 120 13.96 -25.52 8.19
C THR A 120 13.17 -26.16 7.08
N ASP A 121 13.80 -26.37 5.91
CA ASP A 121 13.12 -27.02 4.79
C ASP A 121 12.90 -28.49 5.13
N SER A 122 11.64 -28.84 5.40
CA SER A 122 11.17 -30.17 5.80
C SER A 122 9.70 -30.35 5.39
N ILE A 123 9.23 -31.60 5.34
CA ILE A 123 7.83 -31.90 4.99
C ILE A 123 6.88 -31.27 6.02
N PHE A 124 7.22 -31.37 7.31
CA PHE A 124 6.45 -30.74 8.38
C PHE A 124 6.33 -29.22 8.19
N ALA A 125 7.45 -28.54 7.95
CA ALA A 125 7.44 -27.10 7.71
C ALA A 125 6.57 -26.76 6.49
N ARG A 126 6.67 -27.49 5.38
CA ARG A 126 5.82 -27.24 4.20
C ARG A 126 4.33 -27.45 4.50
N LEU A 127 3.97 -28.43 5.32
CA LEU A 127 2.59 -28.67 5.73
C LEU A 127 2.05 -27.55 6.63
N THR A 128 2.82 -27.11 7.63
CA THR A 128 2.38 -26.00 8.50
C THR A 128 2.27 -24.70 7.72
N ARG A 129 3.17 -24.46 6.76
CA ARG A 129 3.05 -23.32 5.82
C ARG A 129 1.78 -23.41 4.97
N ALA A 130 1.40 -24.60 4.48
CA ALA A 130 0.13 -24.78 3.78
C ALA A 130 -1.07 -24.45 4.68
N ILE A 131 -1.03 -24.81 5.97
CA ILE A 131 -2.05 -24.42 6.95
C ILE A 131 -2.09 -22.90 7.12
N HIS A 132 -0.94 -22.24 7.26
CA HIS A 132 -0.88 -20.76 7.36
C HIS A 132 -1.41 -20.06 6.10
N LEU A 133 -1.15 -20.60 4.91
CA LEU A 133 -1.78 -20.12 3.68
C LEU A 133 -3.29 -20.32 3.69
N GLY A 134 -3.78 -21.45 4.20
CA GLY A 134 -5.21 -21.70 4.40
C GLY A 134 -5.85 -20.73 5.39
N VAL A 135 -5.16 -20.36 6.47
CA VAL A 135 -5.57 -19.31 7.42
C VAL A 135 -5.74 -17.97 6.68
N LEU A 136 -4.76 -17.59 5.85
CA LEU A 136 -4.86 -16.37 5.04
C LEU A 136 -6.05 -16.46 4.07
N VAL A 137 -6.30 -17.58 3.39
CA VAL A 137 -7.52 -17.73 2.57
C VAL A 137 -8.78 -17.56 3.43
N GLY A 138 -8.78 -18.05 4.68
CA GLY A 138 -9.85 -17.81 5.64
C GLY A 138 -10.16 -16.33 5.87
N PHE A 139 -9.12 -15.48 6.00
CA PHE A 139 -9.27 -14.03 6.11
C PHE A 139 -10.00 -13.43 4.88
N THR A 140 -9.79 -13.98 3.69
CA THR A 140 -10.48 -13.54 2.46
C THR A 140 -11.97 -13.88 2.53
N ILE A 141 -12.34 -15.05 3.05
CA ILE A 141 -13.74 -15.50 3.13
C ILE A 141 -14.59 -14.57 4.01
N VAL A 142 -14.01 -14.07 5.10
CA VAL A 142 -14.72 -13.19 6.03
C VAL A 142 -14.72 -11.72 5.60
N ALA A 143 -13.84 -11.32 4.68
CA ALA A 143 -13.62 -9.93 4.28
C ALA A 143 -14.88 -9.17 3.83
N PRO A 144 -15.76 -9.70 2.94
CA PRO A 144 -16.89 -8.93 2.42
C PRO A 144 -17.95 -8.56 3.46
N LYS A 145 -18.05 -9.35 4.54
CA LYS A 145 -19.04 -9.16 5.61
C LYS A 145 -18.41 -8.71 6.92
N PHE A 146 -17.11 -8.40 6.94
CA PHE A 146 -16.41 -7.99 8.15
C PHE A 146 -16.80 -6.55 8.51
N ASN A 147 -17.63 -6.38 9.53
CA ASN A 147 -17.99 -5.07 10.07
C ASN A 147 -18.20 -5.13 11.59
N PRO A 148 -17.27 -4.58 12.40
CA PRO A 148 -17.42 -4.58 13.85
C PRO A 148 -18.65 -3.81 14.38
N SER A 149 -19.15 -2.82 13.60
CA SER A 149 -20.32 -2.02 13.95
C SER A 149 -21.65 -2.68 13.56
N ASP A 150 -21.63 -3.55 12.55
CA ASP A 150 -22.80 -4.29 12.07
C ASP A 150 -22.45 -5.79 11.97
N GLN A 151 -22.63 -6.48 13.08
CA GLN A 151 -22.03 -7.79 13.31
C GLN A 151 -22.85 -8.90 12.66
N HIS A 152 -22.28 -9.52 11.63
CA HIS A 152 -22.76 -10.80 11.13
C HIS A 152 -22.17 -11.94 11.95
N ALA A 153 -23.01 -12.61 12.76
CA ALA A 153 -22.56 -13.61 13.73
C ALA A 153 -21.64 -14.67 13.10
N ASP A 154 -22.04 -15.26 11.97
CA ASP A 154 -21.27 -16.32 11.28
C ASP A 154 -19.88 -15.83 10.85
N THR A 155 -19.78 -14.61 10.31
CA THR A 155 -18.49 -14.02 9.92
C THR A 155 -17.59 -13.78 11.14
N MET A 156 -18.17 -13.29 12.24
CA MET A 156 -17.41 -13.01 13.46
C MET A 156 -16.92 -14.29 14.13
N GLN A 157 -17.76 -15.33 14.17
CA GLN A 157 -17.37 -16.67 14.64
C GLN A 157 -16.26 -17.26 13.76
N ALA A 158 -16.43 -17.23 12.44
CA ALA A 158 -15.43 -17.72 11.49
C ALA A 158 -14.08 -17.01 11.69
N MET A 159 -14.08 -15.68 11.86
CA MET A 159 -12.87 -14.91 12.13
C MET A 159 -12.15 -15.40 13.41
N SER A 160 -12.91 -15.68 14.48
CA SER A 160 -12.36 -16.23 15.73
C SER A 160 -11.74 -17.61 15.53
N LEU A 161 -12.40 -18.49 14.79
CA LEU A 161 -11.90 -19.83 14.48
C LEU A 161 -10.63 -19.77 13.61
N ILE A 162 -10.58 -18.87 12.63
CA ILE A 162 -9.39 -18.67 11.79
C ILE A 162 -8.20 -18.24 12.64
N LEU A 163 -8.39 -17.27 13.55
CA LEU A 163 -7.34 -16.86 14.50
C LEU A 163 -6.93 -18.01 15.43
N MET A 164 -7.88 -18.80 15.94
CA MET A 164 -7.59 -19.99 16.74
C MET A 164 -6.72 -21.00 15.97
N PHE A 165 -7.09 -21.35 14.74
CA PHE A 165 -6.31 -22.30 13.92
C PHE A 165 -4.90 -21.81 13.62
N SER A 166 -4.74 -20.50 13.36
CA SER A 166 -3.41 -19.88 13.23
C SER A 166 -2.56 -20.10 14.48
N ARG A 167 -3.13 -19.90 15.68
CA ARG A 167 -2.39 -20.05 16.94
C ARG A 167 -2.12 -21.50 17.32
N ALA A 168 -3.06 -22.39 17.02
CA ALA A 168 -2.84 -23.83 17.18
C ALA A 168 -1.68 -24.31 16.28
N CYS A 169 -1.61 -23.82 15.05
CA CYS A 169 -0.51 -24.12 14.13
C CYS A 169 0.84 -23.58 14.67
N LEU A 170 0.89 -22.31 15.11
CA LEU A 170 2.11 -21.75 15.72
C LEU A 170 2.53 -22.51 16.98
N ALA A 171 1.59 -22.89 17.84
CA ALA A 171 1.88 -23.68 19.03
C ALA A 171 2.47 -25.05 18.66
N ALA A 172 1.98 -25.70 17.60
CA ALA A 172 2.55 -26.94 17.09
C ALA A 172 3.98 -26.73 16.52
N GLU A 173 4.24 -25.63 15.83
CA GLU A 173 5.56 -25.29 15.29
C GLU A 173 6.61 -25.00 16.38
N TYR A 174 6.25 -24.19 17.38
CA TYR A 174 7.10 -23.97 18.55
C TYR A 174 7.25 -25.26 19.38
N GLY A 175 6.21 -26.09 19.47
CA GLY A 175 6.27 -27.41 20.11
C GLY A 175 7.23 -28.39 19.40
N ALA A 176 7.21 -28.43 18.07
CA ALA A 176 8.17 -29.22 17.29
C ALA A 176 9.61 -28.72 17.49
N THR A 177 9.80 -27.39 17.56
CA THR A 177 11.10 -26.78 17.87
C THR A 177 11.58 -27.14 19.27
N LEU A 178 10.66 -27.13 20.26
CA LEU A 178 10.95 -27.55 21.64
C LEU A 178 11.42 -29.00 21.70
N TRP A 179 10.83 -29.90 20.91
CA TRP A 179 11.27 -31.29 20.83
C TRP A 179 12.73 -31.42 20.41
N HIS A 180 13.19 -30.65 19.42
CA HIS A 180 14.58 -30.64 18.97
C HIS A 180 15.54 -30.00 19.99
N VAL A 181 15.06 -29.03 20.76
CA VAL A 181 15.88 -28.24 21.69
C VAL A 181 15.80 -28.76 23.13
N ARG A 182 15.02 -29.81 23.41
CA ARG A 182 14.75 -30.35 24.76
C ARG A 182 15.99 -30.70 25.58
N GLN A 183 17.11 -31.00 24.93
CA GLN A 183 18.38 -31.32 25.57
C GLN A 183 19.09 -30.10 26.19
N PHE A 184 18.71 -28.88 25.77
CA PHE A 184 19.30 -27.63 26.25
C PHE A 184 18.44 -27.00 27.34
N ASN A 185 18.88 -27.09 28.60
CA ASN A 185 18.11 -26.63 29.77
C ASN A 185 17.80 -25.13 29.77
N GLU A 186 18.66 -24.31 29.18
CA GLU A 186 18.49 -22.85 29.07
C GLU A 186 17.54 -22.44 27.93
N ALA A 187 17.32 -23.31 26.95
CA ALA A 187 16.52 -23.01 25.76
C ALA A 187 15.10 -23.59 25.82
N ARG A 188 14.87 -24.64 26.62
CA ARG A 188 13.55 -25.25 26.76
C ARG A 188 12.51 -24.33 27.42
N PHE A 189 12.90 -23.57 28.46
CA PHE A 189 11.95 -22.72 29.21
C PHE A 189 11.40 -21.56 28.36
N PRO A 190 12.22 -20.79 27.63
CA PRO A 190 11.72 -19.72 26.76
C PRO A 190 10.80 -20.21 25.65
N ILE A 191 11.14 -21.34 25.01
CA ILE A 191 10.33 -21.93 23.93
C ILE A 191 9.02 -22.47 24.51
N TYR A 192 9.03 -23.11 25.68
CA TYR A 192 7.80 -23.53 26.37
C TYR A 192 6.87 -22.35 26.67
N LEU A 193 7.42 -21.25 27.18
CA LEU A 193 6.67 -20.03 27.45
C LEU A 193 6.06 -19.45 26.16
N GLN A 194 6.82 -19.39 25.07
CA GLN A 194 6.31 -18.94 23.76
C GLN A 194 5.20 -19.85 23.22
N THR A 195 5.33 -21.18 23.35
CA THR A 195 4.26 -22.13 23.00
C THR A 195 3.00 -21.88 23.83
N ALA A 196 3.15 -21.66 25.14
CA ALA A 196 2.03 -21.39 26.03
C ALA A 196 1.29 -20.10 25.66
N VAL A 197 2.00 -19.04 25.26
CA VAL A 197 1.40 -17.77 24.80
C VAL A 197 0.46 -17.99 23.62
N HIS A 198 0.90 -18.75 22.60
CA HIS A 198 0.05 -19.05 21.45
C HIS A 198 -1.10 -20.00 21.80
N LEU A 199 -0.86 -21.01 22.64
CA LEU A 199 -1.91 -21.94 23.06
C LEU A 199 -3.03 -21.24 23.85
N VAL A 200 -2.66 -20.39 24.81
CA VAL A 200 -3.62 -19.60 25.60
C VAL A 200 -4.39 -18.64 24.70
N SER A 201 -3.71 -17.96 23.77
CA SER A 201 -4.37 -17.10 22.79
C SER A 201 -5.38 -17.88 21.93
N GLY A 202 -5.02 -19.08 21.47
CA GLY A 202 -5.91 -19.98 20.73
C GLY A 202 -7.16 -20.37 21.53
N ILE A 203 -7.02 -20.74 22.80
CA ILE A 203 -8.14 -21.08 23.69
C ILE A 203 -9.07 -19.87 23.88
N ILE A 204 -8.50 -18.66 24.03
CA ILE A 204 -9.29 -17.44 24.16
C ILE A 204 -10.09 -17.18 22.88
N TYR A 205 -9.48 -17.32 21.69
CA TYR A 205 -10.20 -17.16 20.41
C TYR A 205 -11.32 -18.19 20.24
N PHE A 206 -11.12 -19.43 20.67
CA PHE A 206 -12.18 -20.44 20.68
C PHE A 206 -13.35 -20.04 21.60
N GLY A 207 -13.03 -19.54 22.80
CA GLY A 207 -14.03 -19.00 23.73
C GLY A 207 -14.81 -17.82 23.15
N ILE A 208 -14.13 -16.90 22.48
CA ILE A 208 -14.73 -15.75 21.81
C ILE A 208 -15.68 -16.21 20.69
N SER A 209 -15.31 -17.24 19.92
CA SER A 209 -16.19 -17.79 18.87
C SER A 209 -17.55 -18.21 19.44
N SER A 210 -17.56 -18.90 20.58
CA SER A 210 -18.80 -19.36 21.22
C SER A 210 -19.65 -18.23 21.82
N ALA A 211 -19.07 -17.02 21.96
CA ALA A 211 -19.74 -15.90 22.60
C ALA A 211 -20.52 -15.01 21.61
N PHE A 212 -20.27 -15.11 20.31
CA PHE A 212 -21.07 -14.40 19.30
C PHE A 212 -22.39 -15.13 19.05
N LYS A 213 -23.51 -14.47 19.34
CA LYS A 213 -24.87 -14.99 19.10
C LYS A 213 -25.57 -14.21 18.01
N GLN A 214 -26.49 -14.87 17.32
CA GLN A 214 -27.26 -14.27 16.23
C GLN A 214 -28.20 -13.18 16.79
N GLY A 215 -28.09 -11.96 16.24
CA GLY A 215 -28.95 -10.82 16.61
C GLY A 215 -28.49 -9.99 17.82
N GLU A 216 -27.43 -10.39 18.52
CA GLU A 216 -26.87 -9.61 19.64
C GLU A 216 -25.65 -8.81 19.17
N ARG A 217 -25.65 -7.49 19.41
CA ARG A 217 -24.46 -6.65 19.24
C ARG A 217 -23.60 -6.76 20.49
N SER A 218 -22.43 -7.37 20.33
CA SER A 218 -21.54 -7.61 21.46
C SER A 218 -20.22 -6.87 21.29
N GLU A 219 -19.74 -6.18 22.31
CA GLU A 219 -18.42 -5.53 22.30
C GLU A 219 -17.25 -6.53 22.39
N ILE A 220 -17.55 -7.83 22.43
CA ILE A 220 -16.57 -8.93 22.52
C ILE A 220 -15.55 -8.90 21.38
N TYR A 221 -15.86 -8.34 20.21
CA TYR A 221 -14.90 -8.19 19.11
C TYR A 221 -13.65 -7.38 19.51
N ILE A 222 -13.75 -6.49 20.52
CA ILE A 222 -12.60 -5.73 21.05
C ILE A 222 -11.54 -6.68 21.63
N ALA A 223 -11.96 -7.82 22.17
CA ALA A 223 -11.05 -8.84 22.71
C ALA A 223 -10.09 -9.36 21.64
N TRP A 224 -10.48 -9.43 20.36
CA TRP A 224 -9.54 -9.84 19.30
C TRP A 224 -8.34 -8.92 19.21
N TYR A 225 -8.57 -7.61 19.26
CA TYR A 225 -7.50 -6.61 19.15
C TYR A 225 -6.61 -6.60 20.39
N LEU A 226 -7.21 -6.74 21.58
CA LEU A 226 -6.46 -6.78 22.83
C LEU A 226 -5.61 -8.05 22.94
N VAL A 227 -6.16 -9.22 22.62
CA VAL A 227 -5.46 -10.50 22.70
C VAL A 227 -4.32 -10.55 21.68
N SER A 228 -4.57 -10.20 20.41
CA SER A 228 -3.53 -10.18 19.38
C SER A 228 -2.43 -9.16 19.68
N GLY A 229 -2.78 -7.96 20.16
CA GLY A 229 -1.81 -6.97 20.59
C GLY A 229 -0.97 -7.43 21.77
N ALA A 230 -1.60 -7.99 22.80
CA ALA A 230 -0.91 -8.53 23.98
C ALA A 230 0.03 -9.69 23.60
N GLU A 231 -0.40 -10.58 22.71
CA GLU A 231 0.39 -11.70 22.20
C GLU A 231 1.65 -11.22 21.44
N ALA A 232 1.50 -10.23 20.56
CA ALA A 232 2.63 -9.63 19.85
C ALA A 232 3.61 -8.94 20.80
N ILE A 233 3.11 -8.14 21.74
CA ILE A 233 3.93 -7.48 22.76
C ILE A 233 4.68 -8.50 23.60
N LEU A 234 3.99 -9.55 24.09
CA LEU A 234 4.59 -10.58 24.92
C LEU A 234 5.68 -11.35 24.16
N THR A 235 5.43 -11.70 22.89
CA THR A 235 6.44 -12.33 22.01
C THR A 235 7.68 -11.46 21.86
N ILE A 236 7.50 -10.15 21.63
CA ILE A 236 8.60 -9.20 21.51
C ILE A 236 9.36 -9.06 22.85
N LEU A 237 8.65 -8.98 23.98
CA LEU A 237 9.27 -8.92 25.31
C LEU A 237 10.08 -10.18 25.62
N LEU A 238 9.55 -11.37 25.30
CA LEU A 238 10.26 -12.63 25.47
C LEU A 238 11.55 -12.69 24.63
N SER A 239 11.53 -12.11 23.43
CA SER A 239 12.73 -12.00 22.58
C SER A 239 13.84 -11.10 23.15
N ASN A 240 13.50 -10.18 24.07
CA ASN A 240 14.47 -9.34 24.77
C ASN A 240 15.11 -10.03 25.97
N PHE A 241 14.33 -10.80 26.71
CA PHE A 241 14.82 -11.49 27.91
C PHE A 241 15.61 -12.75 27.58
N TYR A 242 15.27 -13.44 26.47
CA TYR A 242 15.87 -14.73 26.11
C TYR A 242 16.58 -14.69 24.77
N THR A 243 17.91 -14.88 24.78
CA THR A 243 18.76 -14.89 23.58
C THR A 243 18.32 -15.92 22.53
N VAL A 244 17.73 -17.04 22.96
CA VAL A 244 17.22 -18.11 22.09
C VAL A 244 16.11 -17.61 21.18
N LEU A 245 15.24 -16.72 21.69
CA LEU A 245 14.11 -16.10 20.99
C LEU A 245 14.48 -14.79 20.28
N SER A 246 15.74 -14.34 20.39
CA SER A 246 16.15 -13.03 19.87
C SER A 246 16.10 -12.98 18.34
N PHE A 247 15.59 -11.87 17.81
CA PHE A 247 15.54 -11.57 16.38
C PHE A 247 16.83 -10.93 15.84
N THR A 248 17.86 -10.79 16.67
CA THR A 248 19.12 -10.16 16.27
C THR A 248 19.84 -10.99 15.22
N LYS A 249 20.38 -10.34 14.18
CA LYS A 249 21.09 -10.98 13.05
C LYS A 249 20.22 -11.94 12.20
N THR A 250 18.92 -11.70 12.12
CA THR A 250 18.02 -12.43 11.21
C THR A 250 17.60 -11.58 10.01
N HIS A 251 16.98 -12.19 9.00
CA HIS A 251 16.47 -11.49 7.82
C HIS A 251 15.11 -10.80 8.03
N LEU A 252 14.68 -10.55 9.29
CA LEU A 252 13.43 -9.86 9.61
C LEU A 252 13.32 -8.49 8.93
N ILE A 253 14.40 -7.70 8.96
CA ILE A 253 14.43 -6.38 8.34
C ILE A 253 14.21 -6.49 6.83
N LYS A 254 14.79 -7.51 6.19
CA LYS A 254 14.59 -7.78 4.77
C LYS A 254 13.14 -8.17 4.47
N ARG A 255 12.50 -9.02 5.30
CA ARG A 255 11.08 -9.39 5.13
C ARG A 255 10.13 -8.21 5.24
N LEU A 256 10.30 -7.35 6.24
CA LEU A 256 9.47 -6.15 6.38
C LEU A 256 9.66 -5.17 5.22
N THR A 257 10.91 -4.98 4.77
CA THR A 257 11.21 -4.13 3.60
C THR A 257 10.62 -4.72 2.31
N LEU A 258 10.67 -6.05 2.15
CA LEU A 258 10.07 -6.76 1.02
C LEU A 258 8.54 -6.64 1.04
N LEU A 259 7.92 -6.75 2.22
CA LEU A 259 6.49 -6.54 2.37
C LEU A 259 6.10 -5.11 1.97
N THR A 260 6.89 -4.08 2.33
CA THR A 260 6.67 -2.72 1.82
C THR A 260 6.75 -2.66 0.29
N ALA A 261 7.73 -3.34 -0.32
CA ALA A 261 7.86 -3.40 -1.78
C ALA A 261 6.61 -4.01 -2.44
N ILE A 262 6.06 -5.08 -1.85
CA ILE A 262 4.84 -5.74 -2.32
C ILE A 262 3.64 -4.79 -2.20
N ILE A 263 3.52 -4.06 -1.09
CA ILE A 263 2.46 -3.05 -0.89
C ILE A 263 2.56 -1.91 -1.91
N ILE A 264 3.76 -1.39 -2.18
CA ILE A 264 3.98 -0.37 -3.22
C ILE A 264 3.60 -0.92 -4.60
N GLY A 265 3.96 -2.19 -4.88
CA GLY A 265 3.60 -2.88 -6.12
C GLY A 265 2.09 -3.00 -6.33
N ASP A 266 1.33 -3.26 -5.27
CA ASP A 266 -0.14 -3.26 -5.32
C ASP A 266 -0.70 -1.89 -5.71
N GLY A 267 -0.13 -0.80 -5.18
CA GLY A 267 -0.48 0.55 -5.60
C GLY A 267 -0.33 0.77 -7.13
N VAL A 268 0.70 0.17 -7.76
CA VAL A 268 0.87 0.21 -9.22
C VAL A 268 -0.23 -0.57 -9.93
N ILE A 269 -0.62 -1.75 -9.41
CA ILE A 269 -1.72 -2.56 -9.95
C ILE A 269 -3.04 -1.77 -9.90
N GLN A 270 -3.31 -1.07 -8.80
CA GLN A 270 -4.51 -0.24 -8.66
C GLN A 270 -4.52 0.91 -9.67
N VAL A 271 -3.41 1.65 -9.83
CA VAL A 271 -3.31 2.70 -10.87
C VAL A 271 -3.56 2.13 -12.26
N ALA A 272 -2.99 0.97 -12.59
CA ALA A 272 -3.20 0.32 -13.89
C ALA A 272 -4.67 -0.07 -14.10
N ARG A 273 -5.36 -0.56 -13.06
CA ARG A 273 -6.79 -0.88 -13.10
C ARG A 273 -7.62 0.37 -13.43
N GLU A 274 -7.33 1.50 -12.78
CA GLU A 274 -8.07 2.74 -13.02
C GLU A 274 -7.79 3.36 -14.40
N VAL A 275 -6.56 3.25 -14.89
CA VAL A 275 -6.24 3.66 -16.26
C VAL A 275 -7.06 2.86 -17.27
N VAL A 276 -7.17 1.53 -17.07
CA VAL A 276 -8.01 0.68 -17.93
C VAL A 276 -9.48 1.08 -17.85
N THR A 277 -10.00 1.42 -16.65
CA THR A 277 -11.36 1.93 -16.48
C THR A 277 -11.58 3.22 -17.26
N ILE A 278 -10.62 4.14 -17.26
CA ILE A 278 -10.72 5.40 -18.00
C ILE A 278 -10.70 5.18 -19.51
N VAL A 279 -9.73 4.41 -20.01
CA VAL A 279 -9.51 4.21 -21.47
C VAL A 279 -10.67 3.48 -22.15
N LYS A 280 -11.48 2.71 -21.41
CA LYS A 280 -12.68 2.06 -21.95
C LYS A 280 -13.75 3.06 -22.41
N ASN A 281 -13.74 4.29 -21.91
CA ASN A 281 -14.73 5.30 -22.26
C ASN A 281 -14.29 6.10 -23.51
N PRO A 282 -15.23 6.47 -24.40
CA PRO A 282 -14.92 7.24 -25.61
C PRO A 282 -14.33 8.62 -25.27
N ASP A 283 -13.36 9.08 -26.06
CA ASP A 283 -12.67 10.38 -25.92
C ASP A 283 -12.07 10.65 -24.51
N SER A 284 -11.80 9.59 -23.75
CA SER A 284 -11.26 9.66 -22.40
C SER A 284 -9.75 9.96 -22.34
N TRP A 285 -9.02 9.67 -23.42
CA TRP A 285 -7.57 9.81 -23.47
C TRP A 285 -7.12 11.19 -23.96
N ASP A 286 -7.24 12.17 -23.07
CA ASP A 286 -6.89 13.57 -23.32
C ASP A 286 -5.62 14.02 -22.56
N ARG A 287 -5.17 15.25 -22.81
CA ARG A 287 -3.95 15.80 -22.19
C ARG A 287 -4.03 15.86 -20.67
N VAL A 288 -5.21 16.09 -20.10
CA VAL A 288 -5.42 16.14 -18.66
C VAL A 288 -5.28 14.74 -18.07
N THR A 289 -5.90 13.74 -18.68
CA THR A 289 -5.77 12.33 -18.27
C THR A 289 -4.30 11.88 -18.29
N ILE A 290 -3.54 12.19 -19.34
CA ILE A 290 -2.11 11.84 -19.41
C ILE A 290 -1.34 12.47 -18.24
N GLY A 291 -1.63 13.74 -17.90
CA GLY A 291 -1.01 14.42 -16.75
C GLY A 291 -1.39 13.79 -15.40
N LEU A 292 -2.65 13.42 -15.21
CA LEU A 292 -3.15 12.75 -14.00
C LEU A 292 -2.54 11.37 -13.81
N VAL A 293 -2.47 10.56 -14.88
CA VAL A 293 -1.85 9.23 -14.83
C VAL A 293 -0.34 9.35 -14.56
N THR A 294 0.34 10.28 -15.24
CA THR A 294 1.78 10.52 -15.03
C THR A 294 2.07 10.94 -13.59
N SER A 295 1.26 11.85 -13.03
CA SER A 295 1.41 12.30 -11.64
C SER A 295 1.12 11.18 -10.64
N ALA A 296 0.14 10.31 -10.91
CA ALA A 296 -0.14 9.14 -10.08
C ALA A 296 1.02 8.14 -10.07
N THR A 297 1.51 7.75 -11.25
CA THR A 297 2.65 6.82 -11.38
C THR A 297 3.94 7.42 -10.79
N ALA A 298 4.19 8.71 -11.02
CA ALA A 298 5.36 9.41 -10.49
C ALA A 298 5.34 9.43 -8.95
N THR A 299 4.19 9.68 -8.31
CA THR A 299 4.08 9.65 -6.84
C THR A 299 4.47 8.30 -6.28
N ILE A 300 3.94 7.19 -6.82
CA ILE A 300 4.27 5.84 -6.35
C ILE A 300 5.77 5.55 -6.53
N TYR A 301 6.34 5.95 -7.66
CA TYR A 301 7.76 5.83 -7.91
C TYR A 301 8.62 6.66 -6.94
N PHE A 302 8.19 7.88 -6.59
CA PHE A 302 8.88 8.71 -5.60
C PHE A 302 8.85 8.09 -4.20
N ILE A 303 7.71 7.54 -3.77
CA ILE A 303 7.61 6.81 -2.49
C ILE A 303 8.63 5.67 -2.47
N PHE A 304 8.68 4.88 -3.54
CA PHE A 304 9.63 3.78 -3.69
C PHE A 304 11.08 4.26 -3.54
N LEU A 305 11.50 5.25 -4.33
CA LEU A 305 12.87 5.77 -4.26
C LEU A 305 13.24 6.28 -2.87
N ILE A 306 12.39 7.13 -2.28
CA ILE A 306 12.65 7.73 -0.97
C ILE A 306 12.76 6.66 0.11
N TYR A 307 11.87 5.67 0.13
CA TYR A 307 11.87 4.59 1.12
C TYR A 307 13.17 3.77 1.05
N PHE A 308 13.53 3.29 -0.13
CA PHE A 308 14.70 2.43 -0.30
C PHE A 308 16.03 3.19 -0.16
N ASP A 309 16.11 4.43 -0.60
CA ASP A 309 17.31 5.26 -0.44
C ASP A 309 17.61 5.55 1.04
N TRP A 310 16.57 5.74 1.86
CA TRP A 310 16.74 6.00 3.29
C TRP A 310 17.11 4.75 4.08
N LEU A 311 16.75 3.55 3.60
CA LEU A 311 17.00 2.29 4.30
C LEU A 311 18.28 1.56 3.87
N ARG A 312 18.90 1.93 2.74
CA ARG A 312 20.07 1.27 2.15
C ARG A 312 21.29 1.13 3.09
N SER A 313 21.41 1.97 4.12
CA SER A 313 22.62 2.05 4.96
C SER A 313 22.67 1.13 6.19
N SER A 314 21.58 0.44 6.57
CA SER A 314 21.59 -0.30 7.86
C SER A 314 20.64 -1.51 7.91
N PHE A 315 21.08 -2.64 7.36
CA PHE A 315 20.38 -3.93 7.52
C PHE A 315 20.66 -4.62 8.86
N TYR A 316 21.54 -4.06 9.69
CA TYR A 316 21.84 -4.59 11.03
C TYR A 316 21.61 -3.49 12.06
N LEU A 317 20.56 -3.66 12.87
CA LEU A 317 20.20 -2.74 13.95
C LEU A 317 20.40 -3.41 15.31
N PRO A 318 20.74 -2.64 16.36
CA PRO A 318 20.69 -3.13 17.73
C PRO A 318 19.29 -3.66 18.10
N PRO A 319 19.16 -4.61 19.04
CA PRO A 319 17.91 -5.34 19.30
C PRO A 319 16.70 -4.43 19.57
N LEU A 320 16.85 -3.43 20.45
CA LEU A 320 15.77 -2.49 20.77
C LEU A 320 15.36 -1.63 19.57
N ARG A 321 16.33 -1.20 18.75
CA ARG A 321 16.05 -0.42 17.55
C ARG A 321 15.37 -1.27 16.48
N GLN A 322 15.78 -2.53 16.34
CA GLN A 322 15.15 -3.48 15.43
C GLN A 322 13.68 -3.73 15.79
N GLN A 323 13.35 -3.88 17.08
CA GLN A 323 11.98 -4.05 17.53
C GLN A 323 11.13 -2.79 17.35
N LEU A 324 11.69 -1.63 17.69
CA LEU A 324 11.00 -0.37 17.48
C LEU A 324 10.78 -0.12 15.98
N TRP A 325 11.76 -0.45 15.13
CA TRP A 325 11.62 -0.42 13.68
C TRP A 325 10.50 -1.35 13.20
N MET A 326 10.42 -2.58 13.71
CA MET A 326 9.36 -3.55 13.41
C MET A 326 7.97 -3.03 13.81
N ILE A 327 7.80 -2.49 15.02
CA ILE A 327 6.50 -2.00 15.50
C ILE A 327 6.02 -0.79 14.69
N ILE A 328 6.94 0.09 14.26
CA ILE A 328 6.59 1.27 13.46
C ILE A 328 6.20 0.90 12.03
N HIS A 329 6.61 -0.26 11.52
CA HIS A 329 6.16 -0.73 10.20
C HIS A 329 4.65 -1.01 10.14
N LEU A 330 4.01 -1.39 11.25
CA LEU A 330 2.56 -1.58 11.29
C LEU A 330 1.79 -0.30 10.92
N PRO A 331 1.92 0.82 11.68
CA PRO A 331 1.23 2.05 11.34
C PRO A 331 1.74 2.66 10.03
N PHE A 332 3.01 2.45 9.66
CA PHE A 332 3.54 2.84 8.36
C PHE A 332 2.80 2.12 7.21
N HIS A 333 2.75 0.78 7.21
CA HIS A 333 2.07 0.00 6.17
C HIS A 333 0.59 0.36 6.09
N LEU A 334 -0.09 0.52 7.23
CA LEU A 334 -1.48 0.95 7.24
C LEU A 334 -1.65 2.33 6.59
N SER A 335 -0.81 3.31 6.94
CA SER A 335 -0.86 4.65 6.34
C SER A 335 -0.56 4.62 4.85
N LEU A 336 0.39 3.79 4.42
CA LEU A 336 0.79 3.63 3.03
C LEU A 336 -0.35 3.03 2.19
N ILE A 337 -1.02 1.99 2.69
CA ILE A 337 -2.14 1.36 2.00
C ILE A 337 -3.34 2.32 1.89
N LEU A 338 -3.71 2.97 3.00
CA LEU A 338 -4.79 3.97 2.98
C LEU A 338 -4.48 5.13 2.05
N PHE A 339 -3.21 5.56 2.01
CA PHE A 339 -2.76 6.57 1.08
C PHE A 339 -2.89 6.09 -0.36
N THR A 340 -2.35 4.93 -0.72
CA THR A 340 -2.41 4.42 -2.11
C THR A 340 -3.85 4.20 -2.57
N GLN A 341 -4.73 3.65 -1.72
CA GLN A 341 -6.13 3.41 -2.05
C GLN A 341 -6.90 4.72 -2.29
N GLY A 342 -6.75 5.70 -1.41
CA GLY A 342 -7.43 6.98 -1.58
C GLY A 342 -6.85 7.80 -2.73
N PHE A 343 -5.54 7.69 -2.96
CA PHE A 343 -4.83 8.38 -4.03
C PHE A 343 -5.22 7.86 -5.43
N THR A 344 -5.45 6.55 -5.58
CA THR A 344 -5.96 5.97 -6.83
C THR A 344 -7.40 6.39 -7.11
N GLN A 345 -8.26 6.50 -6.09
CA GLN A 345 -9.62 7.03 -6.24
C GLN A 345 -9.65 8.49 -6.75
N PHE A 346 -8.66 9.31 -6.38
CA PHE A 346 -8.55 10.67 -6.93
C PHE A 346 -8.33 10.70 -8.45
N LEU A 347 -7.77 9.65 -9.04
CA LEU A 347 -7.50 9.57 -10.47
C LEU A 347 -8.83 9.51 -11.25
N ILE A 348 -9.71 8.56 -10.88
CA ILE A 348 -11.05 8.46 -11.46
C ILE A 348 -11.83 9.75 -11.21
N TRP A 349 -11.80 10.24 -9.97
CA TRP A 349 -12.55 11.43 -9.60
C TRP A 349 -12.14 12.66 -10.42
N SER A 350 -10.82 12.88 -10.58
CA SER A 350 -10.31 14.00 -11.35
C SER A 350 -10.78 13.92 -12.80
N LYS A 351 -10.91 12.71 -13.37
CA LYS A 351 -11.48 12.53 -14.71
C LYS A 351 -12.98 12.83 -14.76
N ILE A 352 -13.73 12.44 -13.73
CA ILE A 352 -15.16 12.77 -13.64
C ILE A 352 -15.36 14.29 -13.56
N VAL A 353 -14.58 14.97 -12.73
CA VAL A 353 -14.62 16.43 -12.59
C VAL A 353 -14.24 17.13 -13.89
N ASP A 354 -13.26 16.63 -14.63
CA ASP A 354 -12.91 17.11 -15.97
C ASP A 354 -14.12 17.08 -16.92
N VAL A 355 -14.80 15.93 -16.99
CA VAL A 355 -16.00 15.75 -17.83
C VAL A 355 -17.17 16.63 -17.36
N ILE A 356 -17.43 16.71 -16.05
CA ILE A 356 -18.47 17.58 -15.49
C ILE A 356 -18.18 19.05 -15.81
N ASN A 357 -16.93 19.48 -15.68
CA ASN A 357 -16.53 20.85 -16.01
C ASN A 357 -16.68 21.14 -17.49
N SER A 358 -16.33 20.22 -18.39
CA SER A 358 -16.51 20.41 -19.84
C SER A 358 -17.99 20.52 -20.22
N VAL A 359 -18.85 19.69 -19.63
CA VAL A 359 -20.31 19.72 -19.85
C VAL A 359 -20.93 21.00 -19.27
N SER A 360 -20.55 21.38 -18.05
CA SER A 360 -21.04 22.59 -17.39
C SER A 360 -20.69 23.86 -18.18
N VAL A 361 -19.47 23.91 -18.75
CA VAL A 361 -19.06 25.02 -19.63
C VAL A 361 -19.89 25.02 -20.91
N GLY A 362 -20.12 23.85 -21.53
CA GLY A 362 -20.95 23.71 -22.72
C GLY A 362 -22.40 24.16 -22.55
N LEU A 363 -22.98 23.92 -21.36
CA LEU A 363 -24.37 24.27 -21.03
C LEU A 363 -24.56 25.69 -20.47
N GLY A 364 -23.57 26.25 -19.76
CA GLY A 364 -23.76 27.47 -18.96
C GLY A 364 -22.79 28.63 -19.17
N ARG A 365 -21.67 28.48 -19.87
CA ARG A 365 -20.66 29.56 -20.01
C ARG A 365 -20.00 29.71 -21.38
N GLY A 366 -20.11 28.70 -22.25
CA GLY A 366 -19.60 28.75 -23.61
C GLY A 366 -20.55 29.49 -24.54
N ASN A 367 -20.11 30.66 -25.02
CA ASN A 367 -20.81 31.47 -26.02
C ASN A 367 -22.25 31.85 -25.62
N VAL A 368 -22.44 32.69 -24.60
CA VAL A 368 -23.77 33.18 -24.15
C VAL A 368 -24.49 34.08 -25.19
N GLU A 369 -23.86 34.38 -26.32
CA GLU A 369 -24.41 35.30 -27.33
C GLU A 369 -25.69 34.77 -28.01
N TRP A 370 -25.84 33.46 -28.17
CA TRP A 370 -27.05 32.89 -28.78
C TRP A 370 -28.29 33.01 -27.89
N LEU A 371 -28.11 33.14 -26.56
CA LEU A 371 -29.23 33.30 -25.61
C LEU A 371 -29.97 34.63 -25.80
N TYR A 372 -29.34 35.66 -26.39
CA TYR A 372 -30.00 36.92 -26.69
C TYR A 372 -31.14 36.80 -27.72
N THR A 373 -31.11 35.76 -28.55
CA THR A 373 -32.10 35.51 -29.62
C THR A 373 -32.79 34.16 -29.49
N ALA A 374 -32.58 33.46 -28.36
CA ALA A 374 -33.09 32.11 -28.16
C ALA A 374 -34.55 32.13 -27.70
N THR A 375 -35.35 31.19 -28.20
CA THR A 375 -36.66 30.85 -27.63
C THR A 375 -36.54 29.68 -26.66
N SER A 376 -37.48 29.54 -25.73
CA SER A 376 -37.52 28.44 -24.77
C SER A 376 -37.55 27.06 -25.45
N ALA A 377 -38.18 26.95 -26.62
CA ALA A 377 -38.16 25.72 -27.42
C ALA A 377 -36.75 25.40 -27.96
N GLN A 378 -36.01 26.40 -28.44
CA GLN A 378 -34.64 26.22 -28.92
C GLN A 378 -33.67 25.87 -27.78
N VAL A 379 -33.88 26.45 -26.59
CA VAL A 379 -33.10 26.10 -25.39
C VAL A 379 -33.37 24.66 -24.97
N GLN A 380 -34.63 24.24 -24.95
CA GLN A 380 -35.02 22.86 -24.66
C GLN A 380 -34.39 21.88 -25.64
N GLU A 381 -34.51 22.13 -26.95
CA GLU A 381 -33.96 21.26 -27.99
C GLU A 381 -32.44 21.09 -27.83
N ARG A 382 -31.72 22.20 -27.61
CA ARG A 382 -30.27 22.16 -27.44
C ARG A 382 -29.84 21.43 -26.16
N MET A 383 -30.54 21.65 -25.05
CA MET A 383 -30.26 20.92 -23.81
C MET A 383 -30.58 19.43 -23.95
N ASN A 384 -31.66 19.08 -24.65
CA ASN A 384 -32.02 17.69 -24.92
C ASN A 384 -30.95 17.00 -25.80
N LEU A 385 -30.51 17.64 -26.88
CA LEU A 385 -29.42 17.14 -27.71
C LEU A 385 -28.13 16.94 -26.90
N SER A 386 -27.79 17.89 -26.02
CA SER A 386 -26.62 17.77 -25.15
C SER A 386 -26.74 16.59 -24.17
N ALA A 387 -27.91 16.41 -23.55
CA ALA A 387 -28.16 15.29 -22.64
C ALA A 387 -28.12 13.95 -23.39
N GLN A 388 -28.70 13.87 -24.59
CA GLN A 388 -28.68 12.66 -25.41
C GLN A 388 -27.26 12.29 -25.86
N LEU A 389 -26.46 13.26 -26.29
CA LEU A 389 -25.06 13.04 -26.64
C LEU A 389 -24.26 12.56 -25.42
N PHE A 390 -24.47 13.17 -24.26
CA PHE A 390 -23.82 12.76 -23.03
C PHE A 390 -24.16 11.34 -22.64
N PHE A 391 -25.44 10.97 -22.62
CA PHE A 391 -25.86 9.62 -22.24
C PHE A 391 -25.55 8.56 -23.31
N ARG A 392 -25.30 8.94 -24.55
CA ARG A 392 -24.71 8.02 -25.55
C ARG A 392 -23.31 7.59 -25.12
N ASP A 393 -22.52 8.53 -24.60
CA ASP A 393 -21.14 8.29 -24.20
C ASP A 393 -21.06 7.74 -22.76
N PHE A 394 -22.02 8.09 -21.91
CA PHE A 394 -22.16 7.67 -20.50
C PHE A 394 -23.59 7.16 -20.22
N PRO A 395 -23.94 5.93 -20.65
CA PRO A 395 -25.31 5.43 -20.52
C PRO A 395 -25.71 5.27 -19.05
N PRO A 396 -26.90 5.77 -18.64
CA PRO A 396 -27.38 5.59 -17.28
C PRO A 396 -27.71 4.12 -17.04
N LYS A 397 -27.35 3.60 -15.85
CA LYS A 397 -27.69 2.23 -15.46
C LYS A 397 -29.18 2.05 -15.16
N ILE A 398 -29.85 3.09 -14.67
CA ILE A 398 -31.29 3.08 -14.40
C ILE A 398 -32.04 3.73 -15.57
N SER A 399 -33.06 3.02 -16.07
CA SER A 399 -33.91 3.50 -17.16
C SER A 399 -34.72 4.77 -16.81
N SER A 400 -35.08 4.96 -15.53
CA SER A 400 -35.82 6.14 -15.08
C SER A 400 -35.00 7.44 -15.11
N THR A 401 -33.67 7.38 -15.13
CA THR A 401 -32.81 8.58 -15.22
C THR A 401 -33.10 9.39 -16.47
N TRP A 402 -33.36 8.71 -17.60
CA TRP A 402 -33.81 9.36 -18.84
C TRP A 402 -35.14 10.08 -18.68
N MET A 403 -36.10 9.45 -18.00
CA MET A 403 -37.43 10.05 -17.77
C MET A 403 -37.33 11.30 -16.89
N THR A 404 -36.45 11.30 -15.89
CA THR A 404 -36.21 12.48 -15.04
C THR A 404 -35.64 13.64 -15.85
N VAL A 405 -34.72 13.38 -16.78
CA VAL A 405 -34.17 14.44 -17.66
C VAL A 405 -35.22 14.94 -18.64
N ASP A 406 -35.97 14.05 -19.30
CA ASP A 406 -37.01 14.47 -20.26
C ASP A 406 -38.11 15.31 -19.59
N ASP A 407 -38.56 14.92 -18.39
CA ASP A 407 -39.55 15.68 -17.60
C ASP A 407 -39.01 17.05 -17.16
N ALA A 408 -37.74 17.10 -16.70
CA ALA A 408 -37.08 18.35 -16.36
C ALA A 408 -36.99 19.27 -17.58
N LEU A 409 -36.51 18.77 -18.73
CA LEU A 409 -36.36 19.56 -19.94
C LEU A 409 -37.73 20.02 -20.51
N ALA A 410 -38.80 19.24 -20.34
CA ALA A 410 -40.14 19.65 -20.73
C ALA A 410 -40.60 20.93 -20.01
N ASN A 411 -40.18 21.14 -18.76
CA ASN A 411 -40.52 22.33 -17.98
C ASN A 411 -39.85 23.62 -18.50
N ILE A 412 -38.82 23.55 -19.35
CA ILE A 412 -38.19 24.72 -19.99
C ILE A 412 -39.20 25.51 -20.82
N THR A 413 -40.15 24.81 -21.47
CA THR A 413 -41.19 25.46 -22.29
C THR A 413 -42.13 26.37 -21.51
N ARG A 414 -42.14 26.25 -20.17
CA ARG A 414 -42.93 27.11 -19.28
C ARG A 414 -42.25 28.45 -18.98
N ILE A 415 -40.96 28.57 -19.26
CA ILE A 415 -40.18 29.80 -19.06
C ILE A 415 -40.48 30.75 -20.23
N PRO A 416 -40.79 32.04 -19.99
CA PRO A 416 -40.98 33.03 -21.06
C PRO A 416 -39.69 33.32 -21.83
N ASP A 417 -39.78 33.56 -23.15
CA ASP A 417 -38.61 33.85 -24.00
C ASP A 417 -37.80 35.09 -23.55
N ALA A 418 -38.43 36.04 -22.84
CA ALA A 418 -37.78 37.22 -22.30
C ALA A 418 -36.75 36.91 -21.19
N PHE A 419 -36.79 35.71 -20.61
CA PHE A 419 -35.85 35.27 -19.58
C PHE A 419 -34.43 35.07 -20.12
N TRP A 420 -34.27 34.55 -21.34
CA TRP A 420 -32.96 34.16 -21.88
C TRP A 420 -32.00 35.32 -22.12
N PRO A 421 -32.43 36.48 -22.66
CA PRO A 421 -31.58 37.67 -22.76
C PRO A 421 -31.14 38.21 -21.40
N ASP A 422 -32.02 38.16 -20.39
CA ASP A 422 -31.71 38.60 -19.02
C ASP A 422 -30.69 37.66 -18.35
N LEU A 423 -30.84 36.35 -18.57
CA LEU A 423 -29.86 35.34 -18.16
C LEU A 423 -28.50 35.53 -18.86
N ALA A 424 -28.49 35.86 -20.15
CA ALA A 424 -27.27 36.14 -20.92
C ALA A 424 -26.52 37.36 -20.36
N ASN A 425 -27.27 38.42 -20.02
CA ASN A 425 -26.72 39.62 -19.38
C ASN A 425 -26.15 39.32 -17.99
N TYR A 426 -26.84 38.49 -17.21
CA TYR A 426 -26.33 38.02 -15.92
C TYR A 426 -25.01 37.27 -16.07
N TYR A 427 -24.91 36.31 -16.98
CA TYR A 427 -23.67 35.56 -17.20
C TYR A 427 -22.51 36.41 -17.72
N LYS A 428 -22.78 37.48 -18.48
CA LYS A 428 -21.75 38.39 -19.01
C LYS A 428 -21.25 39.41 -17.98
N THR A 429 -22.15 39.93 -17.15
CA THR A 429 -21.85 41.04 -16.23
C THR A 429 -21.61 40.59 -14.79
N ASN A 430 -22.04 39.38 -14.44
CA ASN A 430 -22.10 38.86 -13.07
C ASN A 430 -22.87 39.80 -12.11
N ASP A 431 -23.79 40.62 -12.64
CA ASP A 431 -24.64 41.55 -11.88
C ASP A 431 -26.05 40.97 -11.74
N ALA A 432 -26.44 40.64 -10.50
CA ALA A 432 -27.78 40.14 -10.18
C ALA A 432 -28.91 41.13 -10.53
N ARG A 433 -28.59 42.41 -10.78
CA ARG A 433 -29.57 43.40 -11.26
C ARG A 433 -30.11 43.08 -12.66
N ALA A 434 -29.39 42.28 -13.46
CA ALA A 434 -29.83 41.85 -14.78
C ALA A 434 -31.10 40.96 -14.74
N LEU A 435 -31.37 40.29 -13.62
CA LEU A 435 -32.53 39.40 -13.42
C LEU A 435 -33.70 40.09 -12.67
N ARG A 436 -33.70 41.42 -12.54
CA ARG A 436 -34.80 42.12 -11.85
C ARG A 436 -36.14 42.10 -12.59
N GLY A 437 -36.11 41.90 -13.92
CA GLY A 437 -37.30 41.84 -14.77
C GLY A 437 -37.94 40.45 -14.85
N THR A 438 -37.25 39.40 -14.41
CA THR A 438 -37.69 38.01 -14.48
C THR A 438 -38.48 37.59 -13.24
N ASP A 439 -39.53 36.79 -13.41
CA ASP A 439 -40.26 36.21 -12.27
C ASP A 439 -39.33 35.28 -11.48
N PHE A 440 -39.45 35.32 -10.15
CA PHE A 440 -38.74 34.40 -9.26
C PHE A 440 -39.07 32.94 -9.62
N LYS A 441 -40.32 32.67 -10.03
CA LYS A 441 -40.75 31.34 -10.46
C LYS A 441 -40.01 30.83 -11.69
N ASP A 442 -39.73 31.69 -12.67
CA ASP A 442 -39.01 31.29 -13.89
C ASP A 442 -37.56 30.93 -13.57
N THR A 443 -36.95 31.69 -12.66
CA THR A 443 -35.61 31.41 -12.14
C THR A 443 -35.56 30.10 -11.35
N GLU A 444 -36.59 29.83 -10.55
CA GLU A 444 -36.73 28.58 -9.80
C GLU A 444 -36.92 27.38 -10.72
N ILE A 445 -37.78 27.49 -11.74
CA ILE A 445 -37.96 26.44 -12.77
C ILE A 445 -36.63 26.17 -13.45
N PHE A 446 -35.92 27.20 -13.93
CA PHE A 446 -34.62 27.03 -14.58
C PHE A 446 -33.59 26.35 -13.67
N SER A 447 -33.52 26.77 -12.40
CA SER A 447 -32.62 26.16 -11.41
C SER A 447 -32.95 24.67 -11.18
N ASN A 448 -34.23 24.33 -11.04
CA ASN A 448 -34.67 22.95 -10.85
C ASN A 448 -34.35 22.07 -12.06
N VAL A 449 -34.55 22.59 -13.27
CA VAL A 449 -34.19 21.88 -14.51
C VAL A 449 -32.68 21.63 -14.58
N LEU A 450 -31.87 22.66 -14.30
CA LEU A 450 -30.42 22.53 -14.33
C LEU A 450 -29.93 21.53 -13.27
N GLN A 451 -30.47 21.60 -12.05
CA GLN A 451 -30.14 20.67 -10.98
C GLN A 451 -30.51 19.24 -11.36
N ALA A 452 -31.76 18.97 -11.75
CA ALA A 452 -32.21 17.62 -12.10
C ALA A 452 -31.40 17.03 -13.27
N THR A 453 -31.11 17.82 -14.30
CA THR A 453 -30.35 17.40 -15.48
C THR A 453 -28.89 17.11 -15.11
N MET A 454 -28.22 18.04 -14.43
CA MET A 454 -26.82 17.89 -14.05
C MET A 454 -26.61 16.78 -13.01
N SER A 455 -27.51 16.61 -12.05
CA SER A 455 -27.46 15.50 -11.09
C SER A 455 -27.62 14.16 -11.78
N SER A 456 -28.57 14.03 -12.70
CA SER A 456 -28.80 12.80 -13.48
C SER A 456 -27.61 12.44 -14.37
N MET A 457 -27.03 13.43 -15.05
CA MET A 457 -25.83 13.26 -15.87
C MET A 457 -24.61 12.89 -15.00
N ALA A 458 -24.41 13.57 -13.87
CA ALA A 458 -23.33 13.25 -12.94
C ALA A 458 -23.46 11.82 -12.39
N ASN A 459 -24.66 11.38 -12.01
CA ASN A 459 -24.88 10.03 -11.52
C ASN A 459 -24.66 8.95 -12.59
N ALA A 460 -25.11 9.18 -13.84
CA ALA A 460 -24.80 8.28 -14.96
C ALA A 460 -23.29 8.18 -15.21
N LEU A 461 -22.57 9.29 -15.07
CA LEU A 461 -21.11 9.34 -15.17
C LEU A 461 -20.45 8.54 -14.05
N PHE A 462 -20.82 8.78 -12.79
CA PHE A 462 -20.33 8.02 -11.64
C PHE A 462 -20.56 6.52 -11.82
N ALA A 463 -21.75 6.13 -12.27
CA ALA A 463 -22.11 4.74 -12.52
C ALA A 463 -21.25 4.10 -13.62
N THR A 464 -20.92 4.84 -14.69
CA THR A 464 -20.05 4.39 -15.79
C THR A 464 -18.62 4.10 -15.30
N PHE A 465 -18.14 4.90 -14.35
CA PHE A 465 -16.83 4.70 -13.70
C PHE A 465 -16.86 3.72 -12.51
N GLY A 466 -17.97 3.01 -12.29
CA GLY A 466 -18.09 1.99 -11.23
C GLY A 466 -18.45 2.53 -9.84
N MET A 467 -18.64 3.84 -9.69
CA MET A 467 -19.09 4.48 -8.45
C MET A 467 -20.62 4.54 -8.39
N ASP A 468 -21.25 3.39 -8.13
CA ASP A 468 -22.71 3.28 -8.06
C ASP A 468 -23.20 3.27 -6.60
N PHE A 469 -23.88 4.34 -6.21
CA PHE A 469 -24.38 4.53 -4.84
C PHE A 469 -25.91 4.50 -4.75
N GLU A 470 -26.60 4.20 -5.85
CA GLU A 470 -28.06 4.23 -5.93
C GLU A 470 -28.67 3.16 -5.00
N SER A 471 -28.13 1.94 -5.05
CA SER A 471 -28.58 0.83 -4.18
C SER A 471 -28.46 1.13 -2.68
N GLU A 472 -27.49 1.94 -2.27
CA GLU A 472 -27.32 2.32 -0.87
C GLU A 472 -28.33 3.37 -0.42
N VAL A 473 -28.62 4.36 -1.28
CA VAL A 473 -29.65 5.36 -1.01
C VAL A 473 -31.03 4.69 -0.91
N THR A 474 -31.33 3.77 -1.83
CA THR A 474 -32.58 2.98 -1.79
C THR A 474 -32.67 2.11 -0.54
N ASN A 475 -31.58 1.46 -0.12
CA ASN A 475 -31.58 0.66 1.11
C ASN A 475 -31.75 1.48 2.39
N LYS A 476 -31.21 2.70 2.45
CA LYS A 476 -31.38 3.60 3.61
C LYS A 476 -32.78 4.20 3.68
N ASN A 477 -33.38 4.48 2.52
CA ASN A 477 -34.69 5.08 2.41
C ASN A 477 -35.62 4.22 1.53
N PRO A 478 -36.16 3.11 2.06
CA PRO A 478 -37.00 2.17 1.29
C PRO A 478 -38.37 2.72 0.83
N ARG A 479 -38.66 4.01 1.09
CA ARG A 479 -39.88 4.72 0.65
C ARG A 479 -39.64 5.69 -0.52
N VAL A 480 -38.45 5.67 -1.13
CA VAL A 480 -38.05 6.65 -2.17
C VAL A 480 -38.63 6.34 -3.55
N ASP A 481 -39.37 5.24 -3.70
CA ASP A 481 -40.05 4.86 -4.94
C ASP A 481 -41.03 5.93 -5.47
N GLU A 482 -41.53 6.84 -4.62
CA GLU A 482 -42.41 7.95 -5.01
C GLU A 482 -41.65 9.23 -5.43
N GLU A 483 -40.37 9.39 -5.04
CA GLU A 483 -39.52 10.57 -5.34
C GLU A 483 -38.68 10.42 -6.63
N ILE A 484 -38.77 9.27 -7.31
CA ILE A 484 -38.05 8.98 -8.56
C ILE A 484 -38.42 9.98 -9.69
N ARG A 485 -39.60 10.60 -9.63
CA ARG A 485 -40.14 11.49 -10.68
C ARG A 485 -39.85 12.98 -10.51
N GLY A 486 -38.98 13.41 -9.61
CA GLY A 486 -38.77 14.85 -9.34
C GLY A 486 -37.31 15.32 -9.25
N GLY A 487 -36.34 14.51 -9.66
CA GLY A 487 -34.92 14.84 -9.50
C GLY A 487 -34.38 14.76 -8.06
N GLY A 488 -35.27 14.72 -7.04
CA GLY A 488 -34.91 14.59 -5.63
C GLY A 488 -34.08 13.34 -5.32
N PHE A 489 -34.44 12.19 -5.90
CA PHE A 489 -33.64 10.97 -5.79
C PHE A 489 -32.22 11.15 -6.35
N GLN A 490 -32.11 11.74 -7.54
CA GLN A 490 -30.82 11.98 -8.20
C GLN A 490 -29.97 12.98 -7.39
N GLY A 491 -30.60 13.98 -6.77
CA GLY A 491 -29.94 14.88 -5.81
C GLY A 491 -29.40 14.15 -4.58
N MET A 492 -30.19 13.28 -3.95
CA MET A 492 -29.76 12.51 -2.77
C MET A 492 -28.58 11.57 -3.06
N VAL A 493 -28.58 10.92 -4.24
CA VAL A 493 -27.47 10.08 -4.70
C VAL A 493 -26.22 10.93 -4.90
N GLN A 494 -26.36 12.10 -5.52
CA GLN A 494 -25.25 13.01 -5.73
C GLN A 494 -24.68 13.55 -4.42
N ASP A 495 -25.52 13.97 -3.47
CA ASP A 495 -25.08 14.45 -2.15
C ASP A 495 -24.30 13.37 -1.39
N THR A 496 -24.82 12.14 -1.40
CA THR A 496 -24.16 10.97 -0.80
C THR A 496 -22.79 10.71 -1.45
N THR A 497 -22.70 10.87 -2.77
CA THR A 497 -21.46 10.71 -3.54
C THR A 497 -20.41 11.76 -3.13
N TRP A 498 -20.82 13.03 -3.02
CA TRP A 498 -19.93 14.12 -2.62
C TRP A 498 -19.45 14.00 -1.17
N ASP A 499 -20.31 13.57 -0.26
CA ASP A 499 -19.93 13.34 1.14
C ASP A 499 -18.88 12.24 1.27
N ARG A 500 -19.02 11.17 0.50
CA ARG A 500 -18.01 10.10 0.40
C ARG A 500 -16.71 10.63 -0.17
N TYR A 501 -16.77 11.37 -1.27
CA TYR A 501 -15.56 11.91 -1.88
C TYR A 501 -14.82 12.87 -0.94
N LYS A 502 -15.56 13.67 -0.18
CA LYS A 502 -15.02 14.55 0.86
C LYS A 502 -14.36 13.75 2.00
N LEU A 503 -14.93 12.62 2.39
CA LEU A 503 -14.32 11.69 3.35
C LEU A 503 -13.03 11.08 2.78
N VAL A 504 -13.05 10.64 1.52
CA VAL A 504 -11.89 10.13 0.78
C VAL A 504 -10.78 11.16 0.75
N PHE A 505 -11.11 12.40 0.41
CA PHE A 505 -10.20 13.51 0.45
C PHE A 505 -9.51 13.66 1.82
N ALA A 506 -10.30 13.70 2.89
CA ALA A 506 -9.78 13.92 4.23
C ALA A 506 -8.84 12.79 4.68
N TYR A 507 -9.25 11.52 4.55
CA TYR A 507 -8.39 10.42 5.01
C TYR A 507 -7.15 10.24 4.14
N THR A 508 -7.23 10.51 2.83
CA THR A 508 -6.09 10.33 1.91
C THR A 508 -4.99 11.34 2.21
N TYR A 509 -5.34 12.61 2.41
CA TYR A 509 -4.35 13.65 2.74
C TYR A 509 -3.73 13.45 4.13
N VAL A 510 -4.53 12.99 5.10
CA VAL A 510 -4.01 12.56 6.41
C VAL A 510 -3.05 11.37 6.23
N ALA A 511 -3.45 10.33 5.49
CA ALA A 511 -2.66 9.14 5.25
C ALA A 511 -1.36 9.44 4.48
N ALA A 512 -1.38 10.35 3.51
CA ALA A 512 -0.20 10.80 2.77
C ALA A 512 0.85 11.44 3.69
N GLY A 513 0.41 12.38 4.55
CA GLY A 513 1.30 12.99 5.54
C GLY A 513 1.76 12.02 6.62
N CYS A 514 0.89 11.11 7.10
CA CYS A 514 1.26 10.03 8.01
C CYS A 514 2.31 9.08 7.40
N THR A 515 2.19 8.75 6.11
CA THR A 515 3.15 7.91 5.40
C THR A 515 4.54 8.55 5.43
N LEU A 516 4.63 9.84 5.07
CA LEU A 516 5.87 10.61 5.17
C LEU A 516 6.40 10.70 6.61
N LEU A 517 5.52 10.95 7.59
CA LEU A 517 5.87 11.02 9.00
C LEU A 517 6.49 9.71 9.49
N PHE A 518 5.85 8.58 9.23
CA PHE A 518 6.37 7.27 9.64
C PHE A 518 7.65 6.92 8.88
N MET A 519 7.78 7.30 7.60
CA MET A 519 9.05 7.15 6.88
C MET A 519 10.19 7.95 7.53
N ILE A 520 9.94 9.17 8.00
CA ILE A 520 10.92 9.97 8.75
C ILE A 520 11.33 9.23 10.03
N ILE A 521 10.35 8.73 10.78
CA ILE A 521 10.62 8.02 12.04
C ILE A 521 11.43 6.74 11.74
N LEU A 522 11.05 5.96 10.74
CA LEU A 522 11.80 4.77 10.31
C LEU A 522 13.23 5.10 9.90
N ALA A 523 13.45 6.20 9.16
CA ALA A 523 14.79 6.64 8.78
C ALA A 523 15.63 7.10 9.98
N ILE A 524 15.02 7.73 10.98
CA ILE A 524 15.69 8.10 12.25
C ILE A 524 16.13 6.85 13.00
N VAL A 525 15.27 5.85 13.08
CA VAL A 525 15.51 4.60 13.81
C VAL A 525 16.57 3.74 13.11
N ALA A 526 16.52 3.69 11.77
CA ALA A 526 17.47 2.96 10.93
C ALA A 526 18.87 3.60 10.91
N ARG A 527 19.00 4.87 11.28
CA ARG A 527 20.28 5.57 11.23
C ARG A 527 21.22 5.14 12.36
N THR A 528 22.42 4.72 11.99
CA THR A 528 23.50 4.33 12.92
C THR A 528 24.54 5.44 13.14
N THR A 529 24.61 6.42 12.23
CA THR A 529 25.57 7.54 12.30
C THR A 529 25.04 8.72 13.11
N ARG A 530 25.93 9.49 13.76
CA ARG A 530 25.55 10.75 14.44
C ARG A 530 24.92 11.74 13.47
N PHE A 531 23.90 12.48 13.94
CA PHE A 531 23.25 13.51 13.14
C PHE A 531 24.19 14.69 12.91
N LYS A 532 24.53 14.95 11.63
CA LYS A 532 25.10 16.23 11.20
C LYS A 532 24.00 17.27 11.04
N THR A 533 24.35 18.55 11.02
CA THR A 533 23.39 19.69 10.93
C THR A 533 22.50 19.60 9.70
N TRP A 534 23.07 19.27 8.52
CA TRP A 534 22.31 19.20 7.27
C TRP A 534 21.22 18.11 7.26
N PRO A 535 21.49 16.85 7.63
CA PRO A 535 20.45 15.85 7.77
C PRO A 535 19.31 16.20 8.74
N ILE A 536 19.58 16.99 9.79
CA ILE A 536 18.52 17.46 10.70
C ILE A 536 17.63 18.47 9.97
N VAL A 537 18.22 19.51 9.38
CA VAL A 537 17.48 20.53 8.62
C VAL A 537 16.63 19.87 7.52
N ARG A 538 17.21 18.91 6.79
CA ARG A 538 16.51 18.14 5.75
C ARG A 538 15.28 17.42 6.30
N LEU A 539 15.42 16.68 7.40
CA LEU A 539 14.29 15.97 8.02
C LEU A 539 13.23 16.94 8.57
N THR A 540 13.64 18.09 9.10
CA THR A 540 12.71 19.14 9.56
C THR A 540 11.88 19.71 8.40
N ILE A 541 12.49 19.98 7.24
CA ILE A 541 11.77 20.45 6.05
C ILE A 541 10.72 19.40 5.62
N ILE A 542 11.13 18.13 5.54
CA ILE A 542 10.22 17.05 5.14
C ILE A 542 9.10 16.86 6.16
N PHE A 543 9.39 16.99 7.46
CA PHE A 543 8.38 16.97 8.51
C PHE A 543 7.35 18.10 8.35
N LEU A 544 7.78 19.32 8.04
CA LEU A 544 6.87 20.44 7.79
C LEU A 544 6.00 20.21 6.54
N LEU A 545 6.56 19.60 5.49
CA LEU A 545 5.80 19.21 4.30
C LEU A 545 4.77 18.11 4.61
N ALA A 546 5.13 17.11 5.41
CA ALA A 546 4.21 16.08 5.87
C ALA A 546 3.06 16.68 6.69
N LEU A 547 3.37 17.57 7.63
CA LEU A 547 2.37 18.28 8.43
C LEU A 547 1.47 19.15 7.57
N GLY A 548 2.04 19.91 6.63
CA GLY A 548 1.29 20.75 5.70
C GLY A 548 0.32 19.93 4.83
N THR A 549 0.76 18.76 4.36
CA THR A 549 -0.08 17.83 3.59
C THR A 549 -1.23 17.28 4.43
N SER A 550 -0.99 16.87 5.68
CA SER A 550 -2.08 16.43 6.55
C SER A 550 -3.04 17.57 6.93
N LEU A 551 -2.55 18.80 7.06
CA LEU A 551 -3.36 19.95 7.48
C LEU A 551 -4.36 20.41 6.41
N THR A 552 -4.14 20.10 5.12
CA THR A 552 -5.14 20.38 4.07
C THR A 552 -6.46 19.64 4.32
N ALA A 553 -6.44 18.50 5.02
CA ALA A 553 -7.63 17.76 5.40
C ALA A 553 -8.56 18.56 6.33
N VAL A 554 -8.09 19.64 6.97
CA VAL A 554 -8.94 20.56 7.76
C VAL A 554 -10.01 21.24 6.89
N LEU A 555 -9.81 21.30 5.55
CA LEU A 555 -10.86 21.73 4.62
C LEU A 555 -12.15 20.92 4.77
N PHE A 556 -12.08 19.67 5.27
CA PHE A 556 -13.24 18.85 5.61
C PHE A 556 -14.27 19.60 6.48
N PHE A 557 -13.83 20.45 7.41
CA PHE A 557 -14.73 21.21 8.28
C PHE A 557 -15.35 22.45 7.62
N LYS A 558 -14.92 22.81 6.40
CA LYS A 558 -15.43 23.94 5.62
C LYS A 558 -16.04 23.43 4.29
N PRO A 559 -17.30 22.97 4.29
CA PRO A 559 -17.88 22.24 3.15
C PRO A 559 -17.81 22.98 1.83
N ALA A 560 -18.11 24.30 1.80
CA ALA A 560 -18.03 25.09 0.58
C ALA A 560 -16.60 25.20 0.01
N GLN A 561 -15.59 25.34 0.88
CA GLN A 561 -14.19 25.43 0.45
C GLN A 561 -13.65 24.08 0.02
N ALA A 562 -14.03 23.00 0.72
CA ALA A 562 -13.73 21.64 0.31
C ALA A 562 -14.30 21.36 -1.08
N PHE A 563 -15.59 21.64 -1.31
CA PHE A 563 -16.23 21.44 -2.60
C PHE A 563 -15.51 22.18 -3.74
N ASN A 564 -15.17 23.45 -3.53
CA ASN A 564 -14.41 24.22 -4.53
C ASN A 564 -13.04 23.61 -4.83
N PHE A 565 -12.34 23.09 -3.83
CA PHE A 565 -11.06 22.41 -4.04
C PHE A 565 -11.23 21.06 -4.75
N LEU A 566 -12.26 20.29 -4.37
CA LEU A 566 -12.58 18.97 -4.92
C LEU A 566 -13.06 19.01 -6.37
N LEU A 567 -13.60 20.14 -6.82
CA LEU A 567 -13.91 20.45 -8.22
C LEU A 567 -12.69 20.86 -9.06
N THR A 568 -11.50 20.96 -8.45
CA THR A 568 -10.28 21.30 -9.18
C THR A 568 -9.52 20.02 -9.57
N LEU A 569 -8.77 20.12 -10.67
CA LEU A 569 -7.83 19.08 -11.11
C LEU A 569 -6.56 18.98 -10.25
N TRP A 570 -6.45 19.80 -9.19
CA TRP A 570 -5.23 19.93 -8.37
C TRP A 570 -5.18 18.99 -7.17
N VAL A 571 -6.25 18.26 -6.87
CA VAL A 571 -6.34 17.36 -5.71
C VAL A 571 -5.23 16.30 -5.74
N LEU A 572 -4.98 15.68 -6.89
CA LEU A 572 -3.95 14.66 -7.05
C LEU A 572 -2.54 15.28 -7.28
N PRO A 573 -2.34 16.22 -8.22
CA PRO A 573 -1.02 16.82 -8.47
C PRO A 573 -0.40 17.50 -7.26
N ALA A 574 -1.19 18.10 -6.35
CA ALA A 574 -0.67 18.74 -5.15
C ALA A 574 0.15 17.77 -4.28
N ILE A 575 -0.33 16.53 -4.12
CA ILE A 575 0.39 15.48 -3.40
C ILE A 575 1.67 15.10 -4.16
N THR A 576 1.59 14.92 -5.48
CA THR A 576 2.76 14.61 -6.32
C THR A 576 3.85 15.67 -6.20
N PHE A 577 3.48 16.96 -6.17
CA PHE A 577 4.44 18.05 -5.99
C PHE A 577 5.14 17.99 -4.64
N VAL A 578 4.41 17.68 -3.56
CA VAL A 578 5.03 17.49 -2.24
C VAL A 578 6.06 16.35 -2.30
N TRP A 579 5.69 15.18 -2.84
CA TRP A 579 6.60 14.05 -2.96
C TRP A 579 7.80 14.34 -3.87
N ALA A 580 7.61 15.10 -4.94
CA ALA A 580 8.70 15.57 -5.81
C ALA A 580 9.67 16.49 -5.05
N ILE A 581 9.16 17.44 -4.26
CA ILE A 581 9.99 18.30 -3.40
C ILE A 581 10.76 17.46 -2.39
N VAL A 582 10.11 16.47 -1.76
CA VAL A 582 10.77 15.56 -0.80
C VAL A 582 11.90 14.78 -1.48
N LEU A 583 11.68 14.28 -2.70
CA LEU A 583 12.71 13.57 -3.46
C LEU A 583 13.91 14.48 -3.77
N VAL A 584 13.67 15.71 -4.23
CA VAL A 584 14.71 16.70 -4.51
C VAL A 584 15.49 17.03 -3.23
N VAL A 585 14.79 17.38 -2.15
CA VAL A 585 15.40 17.69 -0.84
C VAL A 585 16.22 16.52 -0.30
N THR A 586 15.80 15.27 -0.56
CA THR A 586 16.54 14.07 -0.19
C THR A 586 17.91 13.98 -0.87
N HIS A 587 17.98 14.35 -2.15
CA HIS A 587 19.17 14.21 -3.00
C HIS A 587 20.10 15.43 -2.99
N ILE A 588 19.68 16.56 -2.42
CA ILE A 588 20.58 17.71 -2.23
C ILE A 588 21.63 17.37 -1.15
N ASN A 589 22.87 17.12 -1.61
CA ASN A 589 24.02 16.92 -0.73
C ASN A 589 24.48 18.27 -0.16
N GLY A 590 24.34 18.44 1.16
CA GLY A 590 24.80 19.63 1.89
C GLY A 590 26.33 19.80 1.98
N ASN A 591 27.11 18.93 1.31
CA ASN A 591 28.55 19.12 1.15
C ASN A 591 28.81 20.06 -0.02
N ARG A 592 28.54 21.35 0.16
CA ARG A 592 29.22 22.37 -0.65
C ARG A 592 30.70 22.34 -0.26
N HIS A 593 31.53 21.94 -1.22
CA HIS A 593 32.97 22.16 -1.34
C HIS A 593 33.72 22.46 -0.02
N GLU A 594 34.45 21.48 0.52
CA GLU A 594 35.67 21.83 1.24
C GLU A 594 36.56 22.63 0.27
N PRO A 595 37.05 23.83 0.66
CA PRO A 595 37.97 24.57 -0.18
C PRO A 595 39.21 23.72 -0.42
N LEU A 596 39.67 23.66 -1.66
CA LEU A 596 40.91 22.98 -2.11
C LEU A 596 42.20 23.45 -1.40
N SER A 597 42.13 24.30 -0.37
CA SER A 597 43.31 24.91 0.28
C SER A 597 44.05 23.99 1.25
N ASN A 598 43.50 22.85 1.67
CA ASN A 598 44.16 21.96 2.64
C ASN A 598 44.90 20.75 2.04
N ARG A 599 45.18 20.78 0.73
CA ARG A 599 45.94 19.73 0.03
C ARG A 599 47.43 20.05 -0.17
N ARG A 600 48.04 20.81 0.74
CA ARG A 600 49.51 20.98 0.82
C ARG A 600 49.99 20.49 2.17
N GLY A 601 50.54 19.28 2.21
CA GLY A 601 51.30 18.81 3.37
C GLY A 601 51.11 17.34 3.73
N ARG A 602 51.19 16.40 2.78
CA ARG A 602 51.58 15.02 3.09
C ARG A 602 52.56 14.51 2.02
N PRO A 603 53.76 14.04 2.39
CA PRO A 603 54.72 13.53 1.42
C PRO A 603 54.26 12.20 0.84
N TYR A 604 54.53 12.03 -0.46
CA TYR A 604 54.24 10.84 -1.25
C TYR A 604 54.91 9.60 -0.64
N SER A 605 54.11 8.61 -0.24
CA SER A 605 54.56 7.22 -0.11
C SER A 605 54.26 6.50 -1.43
N THR A 606 55.30 5.94 -2.05
CA THR A 606 55.28 5.13 -3.27
C THR A 606 54.29 3.97 -3.20
N PRO A 607 53.58 3.63 -4.29
CA PRO A 607 52.66 2.50 -4.31
C PRO A 607 53.46 1.19 -4.37
N SER A 608 53.33 0.34 -3.35
CA SER A 608 53.82 -1.03 -3.36
C SER A 608 52.94 -1.89 -4.28
N CYS A 609 53.55 -2.53 -5.27
CA CYS A 609 52.94 -3.53 -6.16
C CYS A 609 52.28 -4.68 -5.37
N PRO A 610 51.22 -5.32 -5.93
CA PRO A 610 50.59 -6.47 -5.32
C PRO A 610 51.51 -7.69 -5.38
N SER A 611 51.72 -8.31 -4.22
CA SER A 611 52.43 -9.57 -4.03
C SER A 611 51.68 -10.73 -4.67
N THR A 612 52.33 -11.42 -5.60
CA THR A 612 51.96 -12.75 -6.10
C THR A 612 52.18 -13.81 -5.02
N PRO A 613 51.36 -14.89 -4.94
CA PRO A 613 51.62 -16.00 -4.03
C PRO A 613 52.74 -16.89 -4.56
N ASN A 614 53.64 -17.27 -3.65
CA ASN A 614 54.77 -18.16 -3.89
C ASN A 614 54.32 -19.55 -4.39
N GLY A 615 54.84 -19.95 -5.56
CA GLY A 615 54.94 -21.34 -5.98
C GLY A 615 56.42 -21.65 -6.22
N VAL A 616 57.01 -22.44 -5.33
CA VAL A 616 58.36 -23.01 -5.44
C VAL A 616 58.34 -24.10 -6.50
N TRP A 617 59.14 -23.95 -7.56
CA TRP A 617 59.64 -25.07 -8.36
C TRP A 617 61.05 -24.76 -8.87
N ASP A 618 61.93 -25.72 -8.65
CA ASP A 618 63.37 -25.72 -8.90
C ASP A 618 63.77 -25.55 -10.38
N ASP A 619 64.91 -24.86 -10.56
CA ASP A 619 65.70 -24.80 -11.78
C ASP A 619 66.40 -26.14 -12.05
N SER A 620 66.18 -26.72 -13.24
CA SER A 620 67.21 -27.47 -13.96
C SER A 620 66.98 -27.33 -15.47
N GLY A 621 67.96 -26.73 -16.16
CA GLY A 621 67.93 -26.44 -17.61
C GLY A 621 68.23 -27.66 -18.50
N PRO A 622 68.83 -27.44 -19.69
CA PRO A 622 68.10 -27.03 -20.88
C PRO A 622 68.34 -27.96 -22.10
N GLY A 623 67.46 -27.90 -23.09
CA GLY A 623 67.62 -28.48 -24.43
C GLY A 623 66.24 -28.61 -25.10
N GLU A 624 66.04 -28.47 -26.40
CA GLU A 624 66.88 -28.25 -27.55
C GLU A 624 65.90 -28.18 -28.74
N LYS A 625 65.94 -27.12 -29.58
CA LYS A 625 65.43 -27.05 -30.98
C LYS A 625 63.91 -27.34 -31.15
N GLU A 626 63.16 -26.99 -32.20
CA GLU A 626 63.35 -26.45 -33.53
C GLU A 626 61.96 -25.93 -34.00
N LYS A 627 61.93 -24.89 -34.86
CA LYS A 627 61.10 -24.72 -36.09
C LYS A 627 59.67 -25.31 -36.12
N THR A 628 58.60 -24.67 -36.60
CA THR A 628 58.43 -23.82 -37.81
C THR A 628 56.92 -23.55 -38.02
N GLY A 629 56.60 -22.41 -38.63
CA GLY A 629 55.60 -22.30 -39.73
C GLY A 629 54.16 -21.99 -39.33
N ILE A 630 53.65 -20.76 -39.50
CA ILE A 630 53.15 -20.11 -40.73
C ILE A 630 51.79 -20.64 -41.22
N GLY A 631 50.83 -19.69 -41.33
CA GLY A 631 49.63 -19.73 -42.19
C GLY A 631 48.35 -20.06 -41.43
N GLY A 632 47.29 -19.25 -41.40
CA GLY A 632 46.85 -18.17 -42.29
C GLY A 632 45.50 -18.54 -42.93
N HIS A 633 44.53 -17.61 -42.90
CA HIS A 633 43.26 -17.59 -43.65
C HIS A 633 42.18 -18.64 -43.29
N GLU A 634 40.87 -18.42 -43.43
CA GLU A 634 39.93 -17.29 -43.57
C GLU A 634 38.51 -17.92 -43.68
N THR A 635 37.47 -17.16 -43.34
CA THR A 635 36.08 -17.21 -43.87
C THR A 635 35.20 -18.48 -43.83
N ARG A 636 34.03 -18.34 -43.18
CA ARG A 636 32.63 -18.42 -43.71
C ARG A 636 31.70 -18.69 -42.52
N GLN A 637 30.79 -17.80 -42.12
CA GLN A 637 29.52 -17.34 -42.73
C GLN A 637 28.44 -18.43 -42.84
N VAL A 638 27.22 -18.02 -42.43
CA VAL A 638 25.88 -18.65 -42.58
C VAL A 638 25.54 -19.61 -41.43
N ASP A 639 24.49 -19.45 -40.61
CA ASP A 639 23.22 -18.69 -40.68
C ASP A 639 22.96 -17.80 -39.45
#